data_AF-G7CMF3-F1
#
_entry.id   AF-G7CMF3-F1
#
_cell.length_a   1.000
_cell.length_b   1.000
_cell.length_c   1.000
_cell.angle_alpha   90.00
_cell.angle_beta   90.00
_cell.angle_gamma   90.00
#
_symmetry.space_group_name_H-M   'P 1'
#
loop_
_entity.id
_entity.type
_entity.pdbx_description
1 polymer ?
#
loop_
_entity_poly.entity_id
_entity_poly.type
_entity_poly.pdbx_seq_one_letter_code
_entity_poly.pdbx_strand_id
1 'polypeptide(L)'
;MLIRLIVGLSMTAIVLVFAARRVLWLTKLIRSGQPVNEWAGRTENLGARVLTQVKEVFGQTRLLRWSIPGIAHFFTMWGFFILATVYLEAYGLLFDHDFHIPIIGRWDVLGFLQDFFAVAVLVGIIIFAIIRVLQEPKEHGRASRFYGSHTGGAWLILFMIFNVIWTYALIRGAAVNTNALPYGNGAFFSQLMGVIMRPLGPEVNAWVETIALLLHIAVMLVFLLIVLHSKHLHIGTAPINVLFKRMPDGLGPLLPIDYQGKPIDFEDPPEDAVLGRGKIEDFTWKANLDFITCTECGRCQSQCPAWNTGKPLSPKLVIMNLRDHMFAKAPYLLDEKPRPEEGSVDFAELGDKLRGHGVPEDGFARIEGSGPEQALRPLVGTAEEGGVIDPDVLWSCTTCGACVEQCPVDIEHIDHIVDMRRYQVMMESEFPGELGVLFKNLETKGNPWGQNAKDRTNWIDEVDFDVPVYGKDVDSFEGFEYLFWVGCAGAYEDRAKKTTKAVAELLAAAGVKFLVLGEGETCNGDSARRSGNEFLFQQLAAQNVETLNELFEGVERVDRKIITTCPHCFNTLGREYPQVNGNYTVLHHTQLLNRLVRDKKLIPVKPADGGTEITYHDPCYLGRHNKVYEAPRELIGASGVKLTEMPRHADRGLCCGAGGARMWMEEHIGKRVNTERTEEAMDTASTIATGCPFCRVMITDGVDEVAAAREVEKAEVLDVAQLLLNALDKSTVTLPEKGTAAKEAEERAAKRAEAEPAAPQPAAQAATATEAPAAPEAEAKPAPAAAPKPVKGLGIAGGAKRPGAKKTAAAAADGEKTGGAPAAKGLSIAAGAKRPGAKKTAPAGQADSGTAETETPKPEPEVKGLGIAAGARRPGARKATSKADTARADTAKADTADTAAAETQAPAQPEPEVKGLAIAPGARRPGAKKAPATPAPAPAEPAAPKQPEASDTAGQAEQAGSAEEKPQPPVKGLGIAKGARPPGKKR
;
A
#
# COMPACT_ATOMS: atom_id res chain seq x y z
N MET A 1 41.72 8.91 38.29
CA MET A 1 42.07 8.59 36.90
C MET A 1 42.20 7.10 36.64
N LEU A 2 43.23 6.37 37.10
CA LEU A 2 43.47 4.97 36.72
C LEU A 2 42.22 4.04 36.76
N ILE A 3 41.40 4.13 37.81
CA ILE A 3 40.14 3.36 37.92
C ILE A 3 39.13 3.75 36.83
N ARG A 4 38.96 5.05 36.51
CA ARG A 4 38.09 5.52 35.41
C ARG A 4 38.53 4.87 34.09
N LEU A 5 39.82 4.95 33.79
CA LEU A 5 40.41 4.45 32.55
C LEU A 5 40.27 2.93 32.41
N ILE A 6 40.69 2.15 33.41
CA ILE A 6 40.60 0.68 33.35
C ILE A 6 39.14 0.24 33.23
N VAL A 7 38.27 0.67 34.15
CA VAL A 7 36.88 0.20 34.20
C VAL A 7 36.10 0.65 32.97
N GLY A 8 36.26 1.90 32.53
CA GLY A 8 35.62 2.47 31.35
C GLY A 8 36.05 1.82 30.03
N LEU A 9 37.35 1.58 29.83
CA LEU A 9 37.83 0.94 28.59
C LEU A 9 37.53 -0.56 28.56
N SER A 10 37.64 -1.28 29.69
CA SER A 10 37.29 -2.69 29.75
C SER A 10 35.81 -2.94 29.48
N MET A 11 34.88 -2.17 30.08
CA MET A 11 33.45 -2.32 29.78
C MET A 11 33.14 -2.02 28.29
N THR A 12 33.82 -1.01 27.73
CA THR A 12 33.64 -0.60 26.32
C THR A 12 34.09 -1.69 25.36
N ALA A 13 35.29 -2.24 25.57
CA ALA A 13 35.85 -3.30 24.71
C ALA A 13 34.96 -4.56 24.71
N ILE A 14 34.49 -5.00 25.88
CA ILE A 14 33.59 -6.16 26.02
C ILE A 14 32.29 -5.92 25.25
N VAL A 15 31.63 -4.79 25.46
CA VAL A 15 30.34 -4.48 24.84
C VAL A 15 30.45 -4.28 23.33
N LEU A 16 31.51 -3.64 22.84
CA LEU A 16 31.73 -3.45 21.40
C LEU A 16 31.90 -4.79 20.66
N VAL A 17 32.49 -5.81 21.28
CA VAL A 17 32.58 -7.16 20.68
C VAL A 17 31.19 -7.79 20.52
N PHE A 18 30.33 -7.72 21.55
CA PHE A 18 28.95 -8.21 21.45
C PHE A 18 28.09 -7.41 20.46
N ALA A 19 28.23 -6.08 20.45
CA ALA A 19 27.56 -5.20 19.51
C ALA A 19 27.97 -5.50 18.06
N ALA A 20 29.27 -5.62 17.78
CA ALA A 20 29.80 -5.97 16.47
C ALA A 20 29.30 -7.36 16.00
N ARG A 21 29.33 -8.38 16.88
CA ARG A 21 28.78 -9.71 16.59
C ARG A 21 27.30 -9.63 16.20
N ARG A 22 26.49 -8.86 16.93
CA ARG A 22 25.05 -8.68 16.63
C ARG A 22 24.82 -7.92 15.33
N VAL A 23 25.57 -6.85 15.05
CA VAL A 23 25.49 -6.08 13.79
C VAL A 23 25.87 -6.94 12.59
N LEU A 24 26.92 -7.76 12.70
CA LEU A 24 27.32 -8.70 11.65
C LEU A 24 26.25 -9.77 11.39
N TRP A 25 25.66 -10.34 12.45
CA TRP A 25 24.57 -11.31 12.34
C TRP A 25 23.31 -10.70 11.69
N LEU A 26 22.90 -9.51 12.12
CA LEU A 26 21.80 -8.76 11.49
C LEU A 26 22.11 -8.46 10.01
N THR A 27 23.34 -8.08 9.68
CA THR A 27 23.77 -7.81 8.30
C THR A 27 23.71 -9.07 7.43
N LYS A 28 24.03 -10.26 7.98
CA LYS A 28 23.85 -11.54 7.29
C LYS A 28 22.36 -11.83 7.04
N LEU A 29 21.51 -11.72 8.06
CA LEU A 29 20.06 -12.03 7.96
C LEU A 29 19.30 -11.07 7.01
N ILE A 30 19.71 -9.80 6.93
CA ILE A 30 19.19 -8.89 5.91
C ILE A 30 19.59 -9.40 4.52
N ARG A 31 20.85 -9.81 4.34
CA ARG A 31 21.44 -10.24 3.05
C ARG A 31 21.12 -11.69 2.64
N SER A 32 20.45 -12.49 3.48
CA SER A 32 20.00 -13.84 3.12
C SER A 32 18.67 -13.85 2.36
N GLY A 33 17.98 -12.71 2.28
CA GLY A 33 16.84 -12.54 1.37
C GLY A 33 17.30 -12.32 -0.08
N GLN A 34 16.42 -12.63 -1.03
CA GLN A 34 16.68 -12.59 -2.48
C GLN A 34 17.27 -11.24 -2.96
N PRO A 35 18.08 -11.24 -4.03
CA PRO A 35 18.45 -10.00 -4.72
C PRO A 35 17.20 -9.28 -5.27
N VAL A 36 17.28 -7.97 -5.41
CA VAL A 36 16.21 -7.11 -5.94
C VAL A 36 16.42 -6.87 -7.43
N ASN A 37 15.36 -6.90 -8.23
CA ASN A 37 15.41 -6.50 -9.64
C ASN A 37 15.77 -5.01 -9.86
N GLU A 38 16.18 -4.70 -11.09
CA GLU A 38 16.55 -3.34 -11.52
C GLU A 38 15.35 -2.38 -11.54
N TRP A 39 14.14 -2.85 -11.87
CA TRP A 39 12.90 -2.06 -11.83
C TRP A 39 12.59 -1.46 -10.44
N ALA A 40 13.17 -2.03 -9.38
CA ALA A 40 13.06 -1.51 -8.03
C ALA A 40 13.91 -0.22 -7.79
N GLY A 41 14.78 0.17 -8.72
CA GLY A 41 15.46 1.48 -8.81
C GLY A 41 16.34 1.86 -7.60
N ARG A 42 16.80 0.87 -6.84
CA ARG A 42 17.17 1.02 -5.40
C ARG A 42 18.41 1.87 -5.13
N THR A 43 19.35 1.94 -6.06
CA THR A 43 20.68 2.56 -5.90
C THR A 43 20.87 3.85 -6.70
N GLU A 44 19.99 4.13 -7.65
CA GLU A 44 20.09 5.27 -8.56
C GLU A 44 19.82 6.62 -7.89
N ASN A 45 20.07 7.71 -8.63
CA ASN A 45 19.65 9.06 -8.26
C ASN A 45 20.18 9.52 -6.88
N LEU A 46 21.46 9.22 -6.59
CA LEU A 46 22.13 9.48 -5.32
C LEU A 46 21.90 10.89 -4.76
N GLY A 47 21.95 11.94 -5.59
CA GLY A 47 21.70 13.32 -5.16
C GLY A 47 20.27 13.53 -4.61
N ALA A 48 19.26 12.94 -5.26
CA ALA A 48 17.89 12.96 -4.78
C ALA A 48 17.74 12.12 -3.51
N ARG A 49 18.39 10.94 -3.43
CA ARG A 49 18.40 10.10 -2.21
C ARG A 49 19.03 10.83 -1.01
N VAL A 50 20.14 11.55 -1.19
CA VAL A 50 20.76 12.37 -0.13
C VAL A 50 19.83 13.51 0.31
N LEU A 51 19.19 14.21 -0.63
CA LEU A 51 18.20 15.25 -0.30
C LEU A 51 16.99 14.66 0.47
N THR A 52 16.54 13.47 0.08
CA THR A 52 15.49 12.71 0.77
C THR A 52 15.91 12.32 2.20
N GLN A 53 17.16 11.93 2.45
CA GLN A 53 17.65 11.68 3.81
C GLN A 53 17.63 12.96 4.67
N VAL A 54 18.09 14.09 4.13
CA VAL A 54 18.05 15.39 4.84
C VAL A 54 16.61 15.79 5.14
N LYS A 55 15.69 15.63 4.19
CA LYS A 55 14.27 15.99 4.32
C LYS A 55 13.50 15.07 5.28
N GLU A 56 13.55 13.76 5.05
CA GLU A 56 12.64 12.80 5.69
C GLU A 56 13.22 12.17 6.96
N VAL A 57 14.55 12.04 7.09
CA VAL A 57 15.19 11.51 8.31
C VAL A 57 15.58 12.64 9.26
N PHE A 58 16.43 13.58 8.83
CA PHE A 58 16.88 14.69 9.70
C PHE A 58 15.80 15.75 9.92
N GLY A 59 15.07 16.12 8.86
CA GLY A 59 13.91 17.01 8.93
C GLY A 59 12.61 16.35 9.41
N GLN A 60 12.56 15.02 9.55
CA GLN A 60 11.40 14.23 9.98
C GLN A 60 10.06 14.60 9.32
N THR A 61 10.04 15.06 8.06
CA THR A 61 8.83 15.66 7.45
C THR A 61 7.61 14.74 7.43
N ARG A 62 7.78 13.41 7.42
CA ARG A 62 6.67 12.45 7.58
C ARG A 62 6.12 12.40 9.00
N LEU A 63 6.99 12.38 9.99
CA LEU A 63 6.60 12.19 11.37
C LEU A 63 5.95 13.45 11.94
N LEU A 64 6.45 14.63 11.53
CA LEU A 64 5.92 15.96 11.84
C LEU A 64 4.53 16.24 11.24
N ARG A 65 4.03 15.45 10.29
CA ARG A 65 2.61 15.51 9.86
C ARG A 65 1.63 15.23 11.02
N TRP A 66 2.11 14.67 12.14
CA TRP A 66 1.34 14.44 13.36
C TRP A 66 1.96 15.22 14.52
N SER A 67 1.30 16.29 14.97
CA SER A 67 1.86 17.35 15.83
C SER A 67 2.59 16.87 17.09
N ILE A 68 1.87 16.52 18.16
CA ILE A 68 2.47 16.27 19.49
C ILE A 68 3.49 15.10 19.46
N PRO A 69 3.17 13.91 18.92
CA PRO A 69 4.11 12.78 18.94
C PRO A 69 5.29 12.98 17.96
N GLY A 70 5.10 13.75 16.88
CA GLY A 70 6.14 14.08 15.92
C GLY A 70 7.14 15.09 16.49
N ILE A 71 6.66 16.16 17.12
CA ILE A 71 7.51 17.20 17.74
C ILE A 71 8.34 16.60 18.90
N ALA A 72 7.73 15.79 19.77
CA ALA A 72 8.45 15.11 20.85
C ALA A 72 9.57 14.19 20.30
N HIS A 73 9.31 13.47 19.20
CA HIS A 73 10.29 12.60 18.56
C HIS A 73 11.39 13.39 17.83
N PHE A 74 11.07 14.53 17.22
CA PHE A 74 12.05 15.41 16.59
C PHE A 74 13.09 15.88 17.60
N PHE A 75 12.66 16.40 18.76
CA PHE A 75 13.57 16.80 19.83
C PHE A 75 14.31 15.61 20.44
N THR A 76 13.67 14.46 20.61
CA THR A 76 14.35 13.25 21.12
C THR A 76 15.46 12.77 20.17
N MET A 77 15.20 12.76 18.86
CA MET A 77 16.17 12.36 17.83
C MET A 77 17.35 13.32 17.73
N TRP A 78 17.09 14.63 17.63
CA TRP A 78 18.16 15.62 17.65
C TRP A 78 18.93 15.62 18.98
N GLY A 79 18.25 15.26 20.07
CA GLY A 79 18.87 14.96 21.36
C GLY A 79 19.95 13.87 21.29
N PHE A 80 19.71 12.76 20.60
CA PHE A 80 20.76 11.75 20.38
C PHE A 80 21.98 12.31 19.63
N PHE A 81 21.78 13.15 18.61
CA PHE A 81 22.89 13.74 17.85
C PHE A 81 23.68 14.79 18.66
N ILE A 82 23.01 15.65 19.43
CA ILE A 82 23.70 16.66 20.25
C ILE A 82 24.33 16.02 21.49
N LEU A 83 23.63 15.12 22.19
CA LEU A 83 24.16 14.43 23.37
C LEU A 83 25.23 13.38 23.02
N ALA A 84 25.43 13.02 21.74
CA ALA A 84 26.65 12.31 21.33
C ALA A 84 27.93 13.10 21.68
N THR A 85 27.88 14.45 21.70
CA THR A 85 29.02 15.28 22.15
C THR A 85 29.32 15.10 23.64
N VAL A 86 28.31 14.89 24.48
CA VAL A 86 28.47 14.54 25.90
C VAL A 86 29.24 13.22 26.03
N TYR A 87 28.94 12.22 25.21
CA TYR A 87 29.66 10.94 25.25
C TYR A 87 31.11 11.05 24.78
N LEU A 88 31.40 11.90 23.77
CA LEU A 88 32.79 12.21 23.40
C LEU A 88 33.56 12.84 24.56
N GLU A 89 32.93 13.74 25.31
CA GLU A 89 33.52 14.35 26.51
C GLU A 89 33.65 13.34 27.67
N ALA A 90 32.64 12.50 27.90
CA ALA A 90 32.67 11.45 28.92
C ALA A 90 33.80 10.43 28.68
N TYR A 91 34.07 10.06 27.43
CA TYR A 91 35.23 9.22 27.09
C TYR A 91 36.56 9.96 27.30
N GLY A 92 36.64 11.26 27.01
CA GLY A 92 37.81 12.08 27.31
C GLY A 92 38.09 12.21 28.81
N LEU A 93 37.04 12.34 29.63
CA LEU A 93 37.08 12.39 31.11
C LEU A 93 37.58 11.10 31.78
N LEU A 94 37.86 10.04 31.02
CA LEU A 94 38.59 8.85 31.47
C LEU A 94 40.11 9.04 31.43
N PHE A 95 40.61 9.90 30.53
CA PHE A 95 42.04 10.14 30.28
C PHE A 95 42.53 11.43 30.94
N ASP A 96 41.76 12.51 30.83
CA ASP A 96 42.06 13.85 31.33
C ASP A 96 40.84 14.43 32.05
N HIS A 97 41.04 14.97 33.25
CA HIS A 97 39.98 15.53 34.09
C HIS A 97 39.37 16.81 33.48
N ASP A 98 40.19 17.59 32.78
CA ASP A 98 39.79 18.90 32.24
C ASP A 98 39.46 18.81 30.73
N PHE A 99 39.16 17.59 30.27
CA PHE A 99 38.87 17.30 28.87
C PHE A 99 37.62 18.02 28.37
N HIS A 100 37.76 18.60 27.18
CA HIS A 100 36.71 19.28 26.43
C HIS A 100 36.97 19.03 24.94
N ILE A 101 35.93 19.00 24.11
CA ILE A 101 36.11 18.80 22.67
C ILE A 101 37.01 19.92 22.10
N PRO A 102 38.08 19.60 21.34
CA PRO A 102 38.92 20.63 20.72
C PRO A 102 38.11 21.63 19.89
N ILE A 103 38.53 22.89 19.91
CA ILE A 103 37.88 24.05 19.26
C ILE A 103 36.53 24.45 19.91
N ILE A 104 35.58 23.52 20.10
CA ILE A 104 34.17 23.84 20.44
C ILE A 104 33.77 23.56 21.89
N GLY A 105 34.48 22.72 22.63
CA GLY A 105 34.13 22.23 23.97
C GLY A 105 34.20 23.27 25.10
N ARG A 106 34.48 24.53 24.78
CA ARG A 106 34.43 25.68 25.71
C ARG A 106 33.44 26.75 25.26
N TRP A 107 32.60 26.47 24.26
CA TRP A 107 31.59 27.41 23.78
C TRP A 107 30.33 27.26 24.63
N ASP A 108 29.87 28.34 25.28
CA ASP A 108 28.60 28.35 26.01
C ASP A 108 27.40 27.89 25.16
N VAL A 109 27.49 28.08 23.83
CA VAL A 109 26.50 27.58 22.86
C VAL A 109 26.40 26.05 22.86
N LEU A 110 27.52 25.33 23.02
CA LEU A 110 27.50 23.86 23.07
C LEU A 110 26.95 23.36 24.40
N GLY A 111 27.36 23.96 25.53
CA GLY A 111 26.77 23.67 26.84
C GLY A 111 25.27 23.95 26.90
N PHE A 112 24.83 25.08 26.33
CA PHE A 112 23.41 25.42 26.16
C PHE A 112 22.67 24.39 25.30
N LEU A 113 23.23 23.98 24.17
CA LEU A 113 22.60 22.97 23.30
C LEU A 113 22.50 21.61 23.98
N GLN A 114 23.53 21.16 24.69
CA GLN A 114 23.49 19.90 25.44
C GLN A 114 22.39 19.93 26.51
N ASP A 115 22.33 20.98 27.34
CA ASP A 115 21.30 21.12 28.38
C ASP A 115 19.89 21.32 27.83
N PHE A 116 19.73 22.15 26.79
CA PHE A 116 18.45 22.34 26.10
C PHE A 116 17.92 21.00 25.57
N PHE A 117 18.77 20.21 24.91
CA PHE A 117 18.36 18.91 24.41
C PHE A 117 18.18 17.87 25.53
N ALA A 118 18.92 17.92 26.63
CA ALA A 118 18.67 17.05 27.78
C ALA A 118 17.28 17.29 28.39
N VAL A 119 16.90 18.56 28.58
CA VAL A 119 15.56 18.95 29.06
C VAL A 119 14.47 18.64 28.03
N ALA A 120 14.71 18.91 26.74
CA ALA A 120 13.75 18.61 25.68
C ALA A 120 13.52 17.09 25.49
N VAL A 121 14.56 16.27 25.65
CA VAL A 121 14.46 14.80 25.69
C VAL A 121 13.64 14.37 26.91
N LEU A 122 13.89 14.92 28.11
CA LEU A 122 13.12 14.60 29.31
C LEU A 122 11.62 14.91 29.14
N VAL A 123 11.28 16.09 28.62
CA VAL A 123 9.90 16.45 28.27
C VAL A 123 9.32 15.52 27.20
N GLY A 124 10.12 15.13 26.20
CA GLY A 124 9.76 14.13 25.19
C GLY A 124 9.41 12.77 25.79
N ILE A 125 10.22 12.26 26.74
CA ILE A 125 9.97 11.01 27.47
C ILE A 125 8.66 11.10 28.26
N ILE A 126 8.41 12.21 28.97
CA ILE A 126 7.18 12.43 29.73
C ILE A 126 5.95 12.41 28.81
N ILE A 127 6.00 13.13 27.68
CA ILE A 127 4.95 13.11 26.64
C ILE A 127 4.75 11.68 26.11
N PHE A 128 5.83 10.93 25.88
CA PHE A 128 5.77 9.55 25.40
C PHE A 128 5.24 8.54 26.42
N ALA A 129 5.44 8.78 27.72
CA ALA A 129 4.86 8.01 28.80
C ALA A 129 3.35 8.27 28.90
N ILE A 130 2.95 9.55 28.96
CA ILE A 130 1.54 9.98 29.00
C ILE A 130 0.76 9.40 27.81
N ILE A 131 1.30 9.51 26.59
CA ILE A 131 0.67 8.95 25.37
C ILE A 131 0.56 7.42 25.40
N ARG A 132 1.41 6.71 26.15
CA ARG A 132 1.31 5.24 26.28
C ARG A 132 0.29 4.79 27.32
N VAL A 133 0.16 5.53 28.43
CA VAL A 133 -0.91 5.30 29.43
C VAL A 133 -2.27 5.63 28.81
N LEU A 134 -2.44 6.84 28.25
CA LEU A 134 -3.68 7.30 27.59
C LEU A 134 -4.02 6.57 26.27
N GLN A 135 -3.23 5.56 25.89
CA GLN A 135 -3.50 4.68 24.76
C GLN A 135 -3.15 3.22 25.10
N GLU A 136 -3.22 2.81 26.37
CA GLU A 136 -2.84 1.46 26.76
C GLU A 136 -3.77 0.41 26.11
N PRO A 137 -3.23 -0.57 25.36
CA PRO A 137 -4.08 -1.54 24.66
C PRO A 137 -4.83 -2.51 25.58
N LYS A 138 -4.55 -2.55 26.89
CA LYS A 138 -5.37 -3.28 27.86
C LYS A 138 -6.73 -2.62 28.09
N GLU A 139 -6.79 -1.29 28.10
CA GLU A 139 -8.02 -0.53 28.36
C GLU A 139 -8.82 -0.28 27.07
N HIS A 140 -8.12 0.06 25.98
CA HIS A 140 -8.76 0.42 24.71
C HIS A 140 -8.84 -0.72 23.68
N GLY A 141 -8.23 -1.88 23.96
CA GLY A 141 -8.17 -3.00 23.04
C GLY A 141 -7.73 -2.57 21.63
N ARG A 142 -8.46 -3.09 20.63
CA ARG A 142 -8.29 -2.84 19.19
C ARG A 142 -8.25 -1.34 18.79
N ALA A 143 -8.90 -0.47 19.56
CA ALA A 143 -8.93 0.97 19.28
C ALA A 143 -7.57 1.66 19.59
N SER A 144 -6.71 1.04 20.41
CA SER A 144 -5.34 1.52 20.58
C SER A 144 -4.50 1.23 19.34
N ARG A 145 -3.80 2.24 18.83
CA ARG A 145 -2.75 2.05 17.80
C ARG A 145 -1.58 1.16 18.27
N PHE A 146 -1.41 1.01 19.59
CA PHE A 146 -0.41 0.15 20.21
C PHE A 146 -0.91 -1.28 20.45
N TYR A 147 -2.15 -1.61 20.09
CA TYR A 147 -2.71 -2.96 20.18
C TYR A 147 -1.88 -3.97 19.36
N GLY A 148 -1.35 -5.00 20.02
CA GLY A 148 -0.38 -5.93 19.42
C GLY A 148 1.05 -5.39 19.24
N SER A 149 1.40 -4.22 19.76
CA SER A 149 2.81 -3.75 19.84
C SER A 149 3.45 -4.23 21.14
N HIS A 150 4.77 -4.49 21.16
CA HIS A 150 5.49 -4.94 22.38
C HIS A 150 5.60 -3.81 23.42
N THR A 151 4.60 -3.62 24.28
CA THR A 151 4.50 -2.48 25.22
C THR A 151 5.62 -2.45 26.25
N GLY A 152 5.95 -3.59 26.87
CA GLY A 152 7.05 -3.69 27.85
C GLY A 152 8.40 -3.25 27.27
N GLY A 153 8.72 -3.69 26.04
CA GLY A 153 9.91 -3.24 25.30
C GLY A 153 9.88 -1.75 24.92
N ALA A 154 8.72 -1.09 24.93
CA ALA A 154 8.64 0.37 24.78
C ALA A 154 8.92 1.11 26.09
N TRP A 155 8.49 0.57 27.23
CA TRP A 155 8.77 1.12 28.56
C TRP A 155 10.24 0.96 28.95
N LEU A 156 10.86 -0.19 28.68
CA LEU A 156 12.30 -0.40 28.87
C LEU A 156 13.13 0.66 28.13
N ILE A 157 12.76 0.99 26.89
CA ILE A 157 13.45 2.01 26.10
C ILE A 157 13.26 3.41 26.70
N LEU A 158 12.05 3.79 27.13
CA LEU A 158 11.83 5.09 27.80
C LEU A 158 12.63 5.18 29.12
N PHE A 159 12.72 4.09 29.87
CA PHE A 159 13.55 3.99 31.08
C PHE A 159 15.05 4.13 30.77
N MET A 160 15.56 3.49 29.70
CA MET A 160 16.97 3.64 29.31
C MET A 160 17.32 5.05 28.82
N ILE A 161 16.45 5.73 28.06
CA ILE A 161 16.69 7.13 27.69
C ILE A 161 16.60 8.04 28.93
N PHE A 162 15.68 7.80 29.86
CA PHE A 162 15.65 8.48 31.15
C PHE A 162 16.96 8.29 31.93
N ASN A 163 17.51 7.05 31.94
CA ASN A 163 18.79 6.75 32.56
C ASN A 163 19.96 7.53 31.95
N VAL A 164 19.97 7.75 30.63
CA VAL A 164 20.94 8.65 29.98
C VAL A 164 20.83 10.08 30.52
N ILE A 165 19.61 10.62 30.69
CA ILE A 165 19.41 12.02 31.10
C ILE A 165 19.71 12.27 32.58
N TRP A 166 19.31 11.40 33.52
CA TRP A 166 19.62 11.65 34.94
C TRP A 166 21.09 11.39 35.29
N THR A 167 21.75 10.43 34.62
CA THR A 167 23.19 10.23 34.80
C THR A 167 24.01 11.38 34.20
N TYR A 168 23.58 11.94 33.06
CA TYR A 168 24.11 13.22 32.54
C TYR A 168 23.99 14.35 33.58
N ALA A 169 22.80 14.52 34.15
CA ALA A 169 22.53 15.56 35.16
C ALA A 169 23.45 15.46 36.38
N LEU A 170 23.77 14.24 36.84
CA LEU A 170 24.70 14.03 37.95
C LEU A 170 26.17 14.28 37.58
N ILE A 171 26.64 13.85 36.40
CA ILE A 171 28.00 14.15 35.94
C ILE A 171 28.18 15.67 35.88
N ARG A 172 27.28 16.36 35.19
CA ARG A 172 27.41 17.79 34.96
C ARG A 172 27.22 18.61 36.24
N GLY A 173 26.28 18.23 37.10
CA GLY A 173 26.11 18.87 38.40
C GLY A 173 27.33 18.69 39.32
N ALA A 174 27.94 17.50 39.33
CA ALA A 174 29.19 17.27 40.05
C ALA A 174 30.35 18.09 39.44
N ALA A 175 30.46 18.11 38.11
CA ALA A 175 31.50 18.83 37.37
C ALA A 175 31.48 20.36 37.60
N VAL A 176 30.32 20.95 37.92
CA VAL A 176 30.23 22.36 38.38
C VAL A 176 30.93 22.54 39.72
N ASN A 177 30.73 21.62 40.67
CA ASN A 177 31.30 21.71 42.02
C ASN A 177 32.78 21.27 42.10
N THR A 178 33.27 20.46 41.16
CA THR A 178 34.69 20.10 41.03
C THR A 178 35.47 21.07 40.13
N ASN A 179 34.78 21.98 39.42
CA ASN A 179 35.32 22.86 38.37
C ASN A 179 35.76 22.12 37.08
N ALA A 180 35.35 20.86 36.89
CA ALA A 180 35.58 20.09 35.66
C ALA A 180 34.66 20.50 34.49
N LEU A 181 33.62 21.32 34.72
CA LEU A 181 32.72 21.76 33.65
C LEU A 181 33.40 22.85 32.77
N PRO A 182 33.59 22.62 31.45
CA PRO A 182 34.26 23.59 30.57
C PRO A 182 33.32 24.69 30.03
N TYR A 183 32.07 24.73 30.50
CA TYR A 183 31.00 25.64 30.07
C TYR A 183 30.66 26.61 31.19
N GLY A 184 30.36 27.87 30.85
CA GLY A 184 29.95 28.90 31.79
C GLY A 184 28.45 28.84 32.08
N ASN A 185 27.82 30.01 32.05
CA ASN A 185 26.38 30.16 32.31
C ASN A 185 25.49 29.65 31.17
N GLY A 186 26.05 29.26 30.01
CA GLY A 186 25.28 28.64 28.93
C GLY A 186 24.66 27.30 29.33
N ALA A 187 25.36 26.51 30.15
CA ALA A 187 24.91 25.22 30.64
C ALA A 187 23.94 25.35 31.83
N PHE A 188 22.77 25.94 31.58
CA PHE A 188 21.79 26.33 32.61
C PHE A 188 21.27 25.16 33.49
N PHE A 189 21.09 23.96 32.94
CA PHE A 189 20.57 22.80 33.68
C PHE A 189 21.69 22.09 34.44
N SER A 190 22.89 22.02 33.85
CA SER A 190 24.13 21.60 34.50
C SER A 190 24.44 22.48 35.73
N GLN A 191 24.37 23.80 35.59
CA GLN A 191 24.57 24.77 36.68
C GLN A 191 23.49 24.62 37.77
N LEU A 192 22.22 24.41 37.40
CA LEU A 192 21.13 24.12 38.35
C LEU A 192 21.41 22.85 39.17
N MET A 193 21.83 21.76 38.52
CA MET A 193 22.23 20.53 39.20
C MET A 193 23.46 20.74 40.09
N GLY A 194 24.41 21.58 39.68
CA GLY A 194 25.54 22.00 40.51
C GLY A 194 25.09 22.67 41.81
N VAL A 195 24.16 23.63 41.73
CA VAL A 195 23.57 24.28 42.91
C VAL A 195 22.87 23.27 43.84
N ILE A 196 22.13 22.31 43.29
CA ILE A 196 21.44 21.25 44.05
C ILE A 196 22.46 20.32 44.75
N MET A 197 23.59 20.02 44.12
CA MET A 197 24.62 19.09 44.63
C MET A 197 25.69 19.77 45.51
N ARG A 198 25.74 21.11 45.51
CA ARG A 198 26.71 21.91 46.30
C ARG A 198 26.70 21.62 47.81
N PRO A 199 25.56 21.36 48.48
CA PRO A 199 25.54 21.03 49.91
C PRO A 199 26.28 19.75 50.30
N LEU A 200 26.59 18.86 49.34
CA LEU A 200 27.33 17.62 49.58
C LEU A 200 28.83 17.86 49.86
N GLY A 201 29.36 19.04 49.52
CA GLY A 201 30.78 19.36 49.64
C GLY A 201 31.65 18.83 48.49
N PRO A 202 32.89 19.33 48.35
CA PRO A 202 33.73 19.06 47.17
C PRO A 202 34.16 17.59 47.06
N GLU A 203 34.57 16.96 48.17
CA GLU A 203 34.99 15.55 48.21
C GLU A 203 33.88 14.62 47.71
N VAL A 204 32.66 14.79 48.21
CA VAL A 204 31.50 13.97 47.78
C VAL A 204 31.16 14.24 46.33
N ASN A 205 31.24 15.50 45.86
CA ASN A 205 31.04 15.80 44.43
C ASN A 205 32.11 15.12 43.55
N ALA A 206 33.38 15.07 43.94
CA ALA A 206 34.42 14.36 43.18
C ALA A 206 34.19 12.83 43.10
N TRP A 207 33.67 12.22 44.17
CA TRP A 207 33.22 10.82 44.14
C TRP A 207 31.98 10.63 43.26
N VAL A 208 30.98 11.51 43.37
CA VAL A 208 29.76 11.44 42.55
C VAL A 208 30.08 11.65 41.06
N GLU A 209 30.96 12.59 40.69
CA GLU A 209 31.44 12.77 39.32
C GLU A 209 32.05 11.47 38.79
N THR A 210 32.96 10.87 39.57
CA THR A 210 33.67 9.63 39.19
C THR A 210 32.73 8.45 38.99
N ILE A 211 31.74 8.29 39.89
CA ILE A 211 30.77 7.19 39.87
C ILE A 211 29.73 7.43 38.77
N ALA A 212 29.20 8.64 38.65
CA ALA A 212 28.21 9.00 37.63
C ALA A 212 28.81 8.91 36.20
N LEU A 213 30.09 9.26 36.02
CA LEU A 213 30.81 9.13 34.75
C LEU A 213 30.85 7.66 34.28
N LEU A 214 31.31 6.75 35.15
CA LEU A 214 31.34 5.32 34.85
C LEU A 214 29.92 4.76 34.66
N LEU A 215 28.94 5.23 35.45
CA LEU A 215 27.54 4.81 35.33
C LEU A 215 26.90 5.25 34.02
N HIS A 216 27.13 6.47 33.55
CA HIS A 216 26.59 7.01 32.29
C HIS A 216 27.13 6.25 31.07
N ILE A 217 28.44 5.92 31.09
CA ILE A 217 29.07 5.10 30.06
C ILE A 217 28.51 3.67 30.12
N ALA A 218 28.38 3.07 31.30
CA ALA A 218 27.77 1.75 31.48
C ALA A 218 26.30 1.72 30.99
N VAL A 219 25.50 2.74 31.33
CA VAL A 219 24.11 2.91 30.86
C VAL A 219 24.06 2.98 29.34
N MET A 220 24.94 3.75 28.70
CA MET A 220 25.02 3.85 27.24
C MET A 220 25.39 2.52 26.57
N LEU A 221 26.38 1.80 27.13
CA LEU A 221 26.83 0.52 26.61
C LEU A 221 25.77 -0.59 26.77
N VAL A 222 25.07 -0.64 27.92
CA VAL A 222 23.90 -1.52 28.11
C VAL A 222 22.77 -1.12 27.16
N PHE A 223 22.53 0.18 26.98
CA PHE A 223 21.51 0.67 26.06
C PHE A 223 21.82 0.30 24.61
N LEU A 224 23.08 0.39 24.15
CA LEU A 224 23.53 -0.04 22.83
C LEU A 224 23.17 -1.52 22.56
N LEU A 225 23.42 -2.41 23.52
CA LEU A 225 23.02 -3.83 23.37
C LEU A 225 21.50 -4.00 23.34
N ILE A 226 20.75 -3.26 24.16
CA ILE A 226 19.27 -3.27 24.13
C ILE A 226 18.75 -2.75 22.79
N VAL A 227 19.35 -1.70 22.21
CA VAL A 227 18.98 -1.15 20.90
C VAL A 227 19.15 -2.20 19.80
N LEU A 228 20.26 -2.95 19.80
CA LEU A 228 20.57 -3.99 18.81
C LEU A 228 19.73 -5.29 18.93
N HIS A 229 18.95 -5.42 20.00
CA HIS A 229 18.06 -6.56 20.26
C HIS A 229 16.58 -6.17 20.46
N SER A 230 16.21 -4.92 20.16
CA SER A 230 14.84 -4.43 20.34
C SER A 230 14.39 -3.54 19.17
N LYS A 231 13.11 -3.18 19.16
CA LYS A 231 12.53 -2.25 18.18
C LYS A 231 13.12 -0.83 18.17
N HIS A 232 14.05 -0.49 19.06
CA HIS A 232 14.81 0.76 18.93
C HIS A 232 15.94 0.68 17.88
N LEU A 233 16.24 -0.52 17.35
CA LEU A 233 17.11 -0.76 16.19
C LEU A 233 16.82 0.15 15.00
N HIS A 234 15.57 0.62 14.85
CA HIS A 234 15.16 1.57 13.82
C HIS A 234 15.99 2.87 13.79
N ILE A 235 16.65 3.27 14.89
CA ILE A 235 17.57 4.42 14.88
C ILE A 235 18.74 4.22 13.90
N GLY A 236 19.16 2.96 13.70
CA GLY A 236 20.15 2.56 12.71
C GLY A 236 19.55 2.08 11.39
N THR A 237 18.45 1.31 11.40
CA THR A 237 17.90 0.72 10.17
C THR A 237 16.97 1.64 9.38
N ALA A 238 16.25 2.57 10.01
CA ALA A 238 15.37 3.49 9.28
C ALA A 238 16.10 4.42 8.30
N PRO A 239 17.27 5.02 8.65
CA PRO A 239 18.07 5.75 7.67
C PRO A 239 18.52 4.86 6.49
N ILE A 240 18.81 3.58 6.72
CA ILE A 240 19.19 2.64 5.66
C ILE A 240 17.98 2.30 4.78
N ASN A 241 16.80 2.09 5.38
CA ASN A 241 15.58 1.76 4.64
C ASN A 241 15.08 2.94 3.78
N VAL A 242 15.10 4.16 4.32
CA VAL A 242 14.77 5.40 3.58
C VAL A 242 15.82 5.72 2.51
N LEU A 243 17.08 5.31 2.68
CA LEU A 243 18.08 5.38 1.61
C LEU A 243 17.75 4.46 0.42
N PHE A 244 17.22 3.27 0.68
CA PHE A 244 16.92 2.23 -0.34
C PHE A 244 15.44 2.09 -0.73
N LYS A 245 14.58 3.06 -0.38
CA LYS A 245 13.17 3.05 -0.79
C LYS A 245 12.96 3.28 -2.29
N ARG A 246 11.74 2.98 -2.77
CA ARG A 246 11.26 3.41 -4.09
C ARG A 246 11.16 4.95 -4.15
N MET A 247 11.55 5.53 -5.28
CA MET A 247 11.56 6.98 -5.51
C MET A 247 10.52 7.35 -6.58
N PRO A 248 9.89 8.54 -6.52
CA PRO A 248 10.06 9.60 -5.52
C PRO A 248 9.47 9.25 -4.14
N ASP A 249 8.53 8.30 -4.07
CA ASP A 249 8.02 7.74 -2.82
C ASP A 249 7.60 6.27 -2.98
N GLY A 250 7.25 5.62 -1.86
CA GLY A 250 6.92 4.19 -1.81
C GLY A 250 5.66 3.76 -2.57
N LEU A 251 4.82 4.69 -3.05
CA LEU A 251 3.64 4.38 -3.88
C LEU A 251 3.92 4.58 -5.38
N GLY A 252 4.98 3.93 -5.85
CA GLY A 252 5.26 3.75 -7.29
C GLY A 252 4.35 2.68 -7.93
N PRO A 253 4.60 2.31 -9.21
CA PRO A 253 3.96 1.13 -9.79
C PRO A 253 4.27 -0.14 -8.99
N LEU A 254 3.37 -1.12 -9.02
CA LEU A 254 3.66 -2.46 -8.54
C LEU A 254 4.81 -3.03 -9.37
N LEU A 255 5.80 -3.65 -8.71
CA LEU A 255 6.97 -4.20 -9.41
C LEU A 255 6.58 -5.45 -10.23
N PRO A 256 7.28 -5.74 -11.34
CA PRO A 256 7.25 -7.06 -11.97
C PRO A 256 7.60 -8.15 -10.95
N ILE A 257 7.12 -9.38 -11.16
CA ILE A 257 7.57 -10.53 -10.37
C ILE A 257 9.02 -10.83 -10.78
N ASP A 258 9.88 -11.07 -9.79
CA ASP A 258 11.25 -11.49 -10.00
C ASP A 258 11.57 -12.85 -9.36
N TYR A 259 12.40 -13.61 -10.07
CA TYR A 259 13.06 -14.80 -9.58
C TYR A 259 14.57 -14.57 -9.63
N GLN A 260 15.26 -14.87 -8.53
CA GLN A 260 16.70 -14.62 -8.35
C GLN A 260 17.14 -13.18 -8.76
N GLY A 261 16.26 -12.18 -8.56
CA GLY A 261 16.52 -10.76 -8.87
C GLY A 261 16.43 -10.38 -10.34
N LYS A 262 15.94 -11.26 -11.21
CA LYS A 262 15.58 -10.95 -12.61
C LYS A 262 14.05 -10.97 -12.76
N PRO A 263 13.44 -10.04 -13.50
CA PRO A 263 12.04 -10.16 -13.90
C PRO A 263 11.79 -11.51 -14.58
N ILE A 264 10.66 -12.14 -14.26
CA ILE A 264 10.26 -13.41 -14.89
C ILE A 264 9.71 -13.12 -16.29
N ASP A 265 10.22 -13.85 -17.28
CA ASP A 265 9.57 -13.99 -18.58
C ASP A 265 8.42 -15.00 -18.45
N PHE A 266 7.25 -14.65 -18.97
CA PHE A 266 6.06 -15.51 -18.91
C PHE A 266 5.87 -16.37 -20.18
N GLU A 267 6.67 -16.15 -21.23
CA GLU A 267 6.71 -17.03 -22.41
C GLU A 267 7.67 -18.20 -22.21
N ASP A 268 8.79 -17.99 -21.51
CA ASP A 268 9.80 -19.01 -21.16
C ASP A 268 10.23 -18.90 -19.67
N PRO A 269 9.33 -19.18 -18.70
CA PRO A 269 9.66 -19.14 -17.27
C PRO A 269 10.57 -20.31 -16.87
N PRO A 270 11.59 -20.09 -16.01
CA PRO A 270 12.42 -21.19 -15.50
C PRO A 270 11.60 -22.28 -14.78
N GLU A 271 11.97 -23.55 -14.97
CA GLU A 271 11.26 -24.71 -14.38
C GLU A 271 11.18 -24.67 -12.83
N ASP A 272 12.08 -23.93 -12.18
CA ASP A 272 12.16 -23.74 -10.73
C ASP A 272 11.63 -22.38 -10.24
N ALA A 273 11.00 -21.58 -11.10
CA ALA A 273 10.58 -20.21 -10.79
C ALA A 273 9.38 -20.14 -9.83
N VAL A 274 9.60 -19.55 -8.65
CA VAL A 274 8.54 -19.27 -7.68
C VAL A 274 7.80 -17.98 -8.04
N LEU A 275 6.52 -18.07 -8.42
CA LEU A 275 5.71 -16.93 -8.88
C LEU A 275 5.11 -16.10 -7.73
N GLY A 276 5.96 -15.42 -6.95
CA GLY A 276 5.56 -14.58 -5.83
C GLY A 276 6.38 -14.87 -4.57
N ARG A 277 5.74 -14.85 -3.39
CA ARG A 277 6.36 -15.20 -2.10
C ARG A 277 5.43 -16.11 -1.29
N GLY A 278 5.79 -17.39 -1.18
CA GLY A 278 5.08 -18.40 -0.38
C GLY A 278 5.85 -18.84 0.86
N LYS A 279 7.14 -18.54 0.95
CA LYS A 279 8.03 -18.83 2.07
C LYS A 279 8.83 -17.57 2.44
N ILE A 280 9.34 -17.47 3.67
CA ILE A 280 10.08 -16.26 4.11
C ILE A 280 11.42 -16.11 3.35
N GLU A 281 11.95 -17.24 2.86
CA GLU A 281 13.09 -17.40 1.97
C GLU A 281 12.96 -16.65 0.63
N ASP A 282 11.73 -16.43 0.16
CA ASP A 282 11.48 -15.85 -1.17
C ASP A 282 11.61 -14.33 -1.15
N PHE A 283 11.51 -13.70 0.03
CA PHE A 283 11.54 -12.25 0.19
C PHE A 283 12.93 -11.67 -0.07
N THR A 284 12.95 -10.48 -0.68
CA THR A 284 14.21 -9.80 -1.00
C THR A 284 14.90 -9.23 0.24
N TRP A 285 16.21 -8.97 0.15
CA TRP A 285 16.95 -8.31 1.25
C TRP A 285 16.33 -6.96 1.68
N LYS A 286 15.64 -6.26 0.76
CA LYS A 286 14.93 -5.00 1.06
C LYS A 286 13.62 -5.23 1.81
N ALA A 287 12.97 -6.38 1.62
CA ALA A 287 11.84 -6.81 2.46
C ALA A 287 12.32 -7.17 3.87
N ASN A 288 13.41 -7.94 3.99
CA ASN A 288 14.02 -8.25 5.30
C ASN A 288 14.42 -6.96 6.05
N LEU A 289 14.91 -5.93 5.34
CA LEU A 289 15.18 -4.61 5.89
C LEU A 289 13.90 -3.86 6.33
N ASP A 290 12.81 -3.92 5.55
CA ASP A 290 11.51 -3.37 5.93
C ASP A 290 11.01 -3.98 7.25
N PHE A 291 11.06 -5.31 7.34
CA PHE A 291 10.56 -6.08 8.47
C PHE A 291 11.24 -5.64 9.79
N ILE A 292 12.58 -5.60 9.84
CA ILE A 292 13.32 -5.19 11.04
C ILE A 292 13.23 -3.68 11.34
N THR A 293 12.83 -2.87 10.36
CA THR A 293 12.67 -1.42 10.50
C THR A 293 11.31 -1.03 11.10
N CYS A 294 10.38 -1.99 11.26
CA CYS A 294 9.07 -1.75 11.85
C CYS A 294 9.17 -1.24 13.31
N THR A 295 8.82 0.03 13.50
CA THR A 295 8.83 0.74 14.79
C THR A 295 7.65 0.41 15.70
N GLU A 296 6.71 -0.43 15.24
CA GLU A 296 5.47 -0.79 15.93
C GLU A 296 4.58 0.40 16.32
N CYS A 297 4.74 1.55 15.65
CA CYS A 297 4.15 2.84 16.05
C CYS A 297 2.64 3.01 15.77
N GLY A 298 2.02 2.06 15.07
CA GLY A 298 0.58 2.01 14.82
C GLY A 298 0.04 2.96 13.75
N ARG A 299 0.86 3.84 13.15
CA ARG A 299 0.40 4.83 12.15
C ARG A 299 -0.25 4.18 10.92
N CYS A 300 0.34 3.12 10.38
CA CYS A 300 -0.21 2.35 9.26
C CYS A 300 -1.44 1.51 9.63
N GLN A 301 -1.62 1.18 10.92
CA GLN A 301 -2.79 0.46 11.46
C GLN A 301 -3.99 1.41 11.61
N SER A 302 -3.84 2.53 12.34
CA SER A 302 -4.90 3.53 12.55
C SER A 302 -5.36 4.26 11.29
N GLN A 303 -4.70 4.04 10.15
CA GLN A 303 -5.03 4.62 8.84
C GLN A 303 -5.39 3.53 7.82
N CYS A 304 -5.37 2.26 8.20
CA CYS A 304 -5.88 1.19 7.36
C CYS A 304 -7.42 1.20 7.38
N PRO A 305 -8.10 1.22 6.21
CA PRO A 305 -9.56 1.18 6.18
C PRO A 305 -10.09 -0.12 6.81
N ALA A 306 -9.53 -1.27 6.42
CA ALA A 306 -9.93 -2.58 6.92
C ALA A 306 -9.81 -2.68 8.46
N TRP A 307 -8.68 -2.23 9.03
CA TRP A 307 -8.51 -2.21 10.49
C TRP A 307 -9.61 -1.40 11.19
N ASN A 308 -9.84 -0.18 10.71
CA ASN A 308 -10.80 0.75 11.31
C ASN A 308 -12.26 0.27 11.18
N THR A 309 -12.57 -0.61 10.23
CA THR A 309 -13.90 -1.25 10.08
C THR A 309 -14.01 -2.64 10.73
N GLY A 310 -13.02 -3.07 11.53
CA GLY A 310 -13.10 -4.34 12.27
C GLY A 310 -12.62 -5.60 11.53
N LYS A 311 -12.05 -5.47 10.33
CA LYS A 311 -11.44 -6.59 9.58
C LYS A 311 -10.04 -6.91 10.10
N PRO A 312 -9.54 -8.15 10.01
CA PRO A 312 -8.32 -8.54 10.71
C PRO A 312 -7.07 -7.77 10.26
N LEU A 313 -6.96 -7.38 8.98
CA LEU A 313 -5.79 -6.66 8.45
C LEU A 313 -5.36 -5.40 9.24
N SER A 314 -4.32 -5.57 10.07
CA SER A 314 -3.40 -4.50 10.47
C SER A 314 -2.12 -4.62 9.64
N PRO A 315 -1.79 -3.61 8.80
CA PRO A 315 -0.50 -3.56 8.12
C PRO A 315 0.71 -3.54 9.07
N LYS A 316 0.52 -3.12 10.33
CA LYS A 316 1.57 -3.23 11.36
C LYS A 316 1.78 -4.69 11.77
N LEU A 317 0.71 -5.43 12.02
CA LEU A 317 0.80 -6.81 12.51
C LEU A 317 1.31 -7.75 11.42
N VAL A 318 0.90 -7.59 10.16
CA VAL A 318 1.49 -8.30 9.00
C VAL A 318 3.02 -8.16 8.99
N ILE A 319 3.54 -6.94 9.04
CA ILE A 319 4.99 -6.69 9.02
C ILE A 319 5.67 -7.21 10.30
N MET A 320 5.01 -7.18 11.46
CA MET A 320 5.55 -7.78 12.68
C MET A 320 5.56 -9.32 12.62
N ASN A 321 4.55 -9.98 12.06
CA ASN A 321 4.49 -11.43 11.93
C ASN A 321 5.54 -11.93 10.91
N LEU A 322 5.69 -11.24 9.77
CA LEU A 322 6.78 -11.48 8.81
C LEU A 322 8.16 -11.31 9.46
N ARG A 323 8.38 -10.22 10.21
CA ARG A 323 9.63 -9.96 10.96
C ARG A 323 9.93 -11.05 11.98
N ASP A 324 8.95 -11.44 12.77
CA ASP A 324 9.14 -12.34 13.91
C ASP A 324 9.27 -13.80 13.42
N HIS A 325 8.58 -14.19 12.35
CA HIS A 325 8.81 -15.44 11.62
C HIS A 325 10.19 -15.48 10.94
N MET A 326 10.65 -14.40 10.30
CA MET A 326 12.01 -14.29 9.76
C MET A 326 13.07 -14.43 10.86
N PHE A 327 12.88 -13.82 12.05
CA PHE A 327 13.81 -13.99 13.16
C PHE A 327 13.80 -15.42 13.74
N ALA A 328 12.64 -16.07 13.81
CA ALA A 328 12.53 -17.46 14.25
C ALA A 328 13.17 -18.45 13.25
N LYS A 329 13.05 -18.17 11.95
CA LYS A 329 13.70 -18.95 10.88
C LYS A 329 15.18 -18.61 10.67
N ALA A 330 15.69 -17.50 11.23
CA ALA A 330 17.07 -17.05 11.05
C ALA A 330 18.15 -18.13 11.24
N PRO A 331 18.09 -19.06 12.22
CA PRO A 331 19.09 -20.12 12.35
C PRO A 331 19.13 -21.08 11.14
N TYR A 332 18.00 -21.27 10.45
CA TYR A 332 17.89 -22.09 9.24
C TYR A 332 18.21 -21.30 7.95
N LEU A 333 18.07 -19.96 7.99
CA LEU A 333 18.45 -19.04 6.91
C LEU A 333 19.95 -18.69 6.89
N LEU A 334 20.67 -19.05 7.96
CA LEU A 334 22.09 -18.75 8.18
C LEU A 334 22.95 -20.01 8.36
N ASP A 335 22.39 -21.18 8.04
CA ASP A 335 23.01 -22.51 8.16
C ASP A 335 23.52 -22.84 9.59
N GLU A 336 22.95 -22.21 10.62
CA GLU A 336 23.22 -22.48 12.04
C GLU A 336 22.45 -23.73 12.55
N LYS A 337 21.40 -24.16 11.83
CA LYS A 337 20.64 -25.41 12.05
C LYS A 337 20.31 -26.10 10.71
N PRO A 338 20.27 -27.45 10.66
CA PRO A 338 19.72 -28.16 9.50
C PRO A 338 18.22 -27.86 9.36
N ARG A 339 17.71 -27.77 8.14
CA ARG A 339 16.26 -27.62 7.89
C ARG A 339 15.49 -28.83 8.45
N PRO A 340 14.33 -28.64 9.10
CA PRO A 340 13.48 -29.76 9.51
C PRO A 340 12.92 -30.49 8.29
N GLU A 341 12.55 -31.76 8.45
CA GLU A 341 11.90 -32.54 7.39
C GLU A 341 10.46 -32.03 7.18
N GLU A 342 10.03 -31.85 5.93
CA GLU A 342 8.66 -31.43 5.63
C GLU A 342 7.66 -32.49 6.12
N GLY A 343 6.57 -32.07 6.77
CA GLY A 343 5.63 -32.97 7.44
C GLY A 343 6.07 -33.51 8.82
N SER A 344 7.24 -33.11 9.36
CA SER A 344 7.67 -33.49 10.73
C SER A 344 6.93 -32.78 11.87
N VAL A 345 5.94 -31.93 11.54
CA VAL A 345 5.06 -31.23 12.49
C VAL A 345 3.62 -31.44 12.05
N ASP A 346 2.78 -31.94 12.96
CA ASP A 346 1.33 -31.90 12.82
C ASP A 346 0.82 -30.58 13.43
N PHE A 347 0.30 -29.69 12.58
CA PHE A 347 -0.22 -28.39 13.01
C PHE A 347 -1.61 -28.48 13.66
N ALA A 348 -2.39 -29.53 13.37
CA ALA A 348 -3.66 -29.78 14.04
C ALA A 348 -3.46 -30.27 15.48
N GLU A 349 -2.46 -31.13 15.73
CA GLU A 349 -2.06 -31.54 17.09
C GLU A 349 -1.44 -30.41 17.93
N LEU A 350 -0.99 -29.32 17.32
CA LEU A 350 -0.50 -28.16 18.07
C LEU A 350 -1.62 -27.49 18.90
N GLY A 351 -2.86 -27.48 18.41
CA GLY A 351 -4.06 -27.04 19.15
C GLY A 351 -3.87 -25.68 19.85
N ASP A 352 -4.12 -25.62 21.15
CA ASP A 352 -3.99 -24.39 21.94
C ASP A 352 -2.55 -23.82 22.02
N LYS A 353 -1.51 -24.54 21.55
CA LYS A 353 -0.15 -23.97 21.40
C LYS A 353 -0.09 -22.93 20.27
N LEU A 354 -1.00 -22.99 19.29
CA LEU A 354 -1.25 -21.93 18.31
C LEU A 354 -2.05 -20.74 18.89
N ARG A 355 -2.31 -20.72 20.22
CA ARG A 355 -3.07 -19.67 20.95
C ARG A 355 -2.27 -19.03 22.10
N GLY A 356 -0.99 -18.70 21.90
CA GLY A 356 -0.13 -18.00 22.86
C GLY A 356 0.38 -16.62 22.39
N HIS A 357 0.14 -15.56 23.17
CA HIS A 357 0.62 -14.18 22.94
C HIS A 357 0.31 -13.52 21.57
N GLY A 358 -0.55 -14.13 20.75
CA GLY A 358 -1.05 -13.57 19.49
C GLY A 358 -2.03 -12.42 19.67
N VAL A 359 -2.36 -11.76 18.55
CA VAL A 359 -3.48 -10.81 18.50
C VAL A 359 -4.66 -11.56 17.86
N PRO A 360 -5.85 -11.65 18.48
CA PRO A 360 -6.96 -12.43 17.90
C PRO A 360 -7.28 -12.08 16.44
N GLU A 361 -7.03 -10.84 16.03
CA GLU A 361 -7.24 -10.37 14.65
C GLU A 361 -5.96 -10.29 13.79
N ASP A 362 -4.81 -10.84 14.22
CA ASP A 362 -3.73 -11.25 13.29
C ASP A 362 -3.84 -12.73 12.84
N GLY A 363 -4.91 -13.39 13.28
CA GLY A 363 -5.30 -14.75 12.90
C GLY A 363 -4.71 -15.81 13.82
N PHE A 364 -3.37 -15.87 13.88
CA PHE A 364 -2.67 -16.98 14.53
C PHE A 364 -1.58 -16.50 15.47
N ALA A 365 -1.46 -17.20 16.60
CA ALA A 365 -0.57 -16.76 17.63
C ALA A 365 0.92 -17.01 17.32
N ARG A 366 1.74 -16.30 18.08
CA ARG A 366 3.19 -16.20 17.90
C ARG A 366 3.82 -17.38 18.61
N ILE A 367 4.24 -18.40 17.84
CA ILE A 367 5.05 -19.47 18.41
C ILE A 367 6.46 -18.92 18.64
N GLU A 368 6.91 -18.97 19.90
CA GLU A 368 8.21 -18.45 20.30
C GLU A 368 9.35 -19.42 19.97
N GLY A 369 10.56 -18.87 19.77
CA GLY A 369 11.77 -19.66 19.58
C GLY A 369 12.11 -19.91 18.10
N SER A 370 12.54 -21.13 17.80
CA SER A 370 13.08 -21.53 16.49
C SER A 370 13.10 -23.06 16.31
N GLY A 371 12.05 -23.76 16.73
CA GLY A 371 11.89 -25.19 16.45
C GLY A 371 11.21 -25.45 15.09
N PRO A 372 11.05 -26.72 14.71
CA PRO A 372 10.36 -27.13 13.48
C PRO A 372 8.97 -26.48 13.31
N GLU A 373 8.23 -26.37 14.42
CA GLU A 373 6.87 -25.84 14.50
C GLU A 373 6.72 -24.36 14.12
N GLN A 374 7.82 -23.61 14.08
CA GLN A 374 7.83 -22.22 13.59
C GLN A 374 8.60 -22.08 12.26
N ALA A 375 9.36 -23.11 11.86
CA ALA A 375 10.14 -23.14 10.63
C ALA A 375 9.38 -23.71 9.41
N LEU A 376 8.47 -24.66 9.65
CA LEU A 376 7.66 -25.33 8.63
C LEU A 376 6.29 -24.67 8.38
N ARG A 377 5.91 -23.62 9.15
CA ARG A 377 4.62 -22.93 8.97
C ARG A 377 4.49 -22.38 7.55
N PRO A 378 3.33 -22.58 6.88
CA PRO A 378 3.07 -21.90 5.62
C PRO A 378 2.95 -20.39 5.86
N LEU A 379 3.44 -19.57 4.93
CA LEU A 379 3.46 -18.12 5.08
C LEU A 379 2.05 -17.52 5.11
N VAL A 380 1.16 -18.08 4.29
CA VAL A 380 -0.28 -17.85 4.28
C VAL A 380 -0.97 -19.21 4.40
N GLY A 381 -1.98 -19.32 5.24
CA GLY A 381 -2.74 -20.55 5.50
C GLY A 381 -3.67 -20.38 6.71
N THR A 382 -4.54 -21.34 6.96
CA THR A 382 -5.50 -21.37 8.07
C THR A 382 -4.83 -21.65 9.43
N ALA A 383 -5.64 -21.67 10.52
CA ALA A 383 -5.14 -22.00 11.85
C ALA A 383 -4.71 -23.48 11.93
N GLU A 384 -5.48 -24.35 11.30
CA GLU A 384 -5.29 -25.80 11.20
C GLU A 384 -4.03 -26.16 10.41
N GLU A 385 -3.69 -25.35 9.40
CA GLU A 385 -2.43 -25.42 8.63
C GLU A 385 -1.25 -24.73 9.32
N GLY A 386 -1.50 -24.03 10.44
CA GLY A 386 -0.47 -23.31 11.20
C GLY A 386 0.08 -22.07 10.50
N GLY A 387 -0.72 -21.37 9.68
CA GLY A 387 -0.28 -20.20 8.89
C GLY A 387 0.43 -19.10 9.69
N VAL A 388 1.24 -18.26 9.01
CA VAL A 388 1.88 -17.07 9.61
C VAL A 388 1.03 -15.80 9.42
N ILE A 389 0.32 -15.74 8.29
CA ILE A 389 -0.63 -14.68 7.92
C ILE A 389 -1.95 -15.36 7.52
N ASP A 390 -3.04 -14.91 8.11
CA ASP A 390 -4.37 -15.45 7.81
C ASP A 390 -4.90 -15.01 6.43
N PRO A 391 -5.65 -15.85 5.69
CA PRO A 391 -6.23 -15.47 4.41
C PRO A 391 -7.10 -14.21 4.47
N ASP A 392 -7.93 -14.02 5.49
CA ASP A 392 -8.74 -12.80 5.65
C ASP A 392 -7.87 -11.56 5.95
N VAL A 393 -6.72 -11.71 6.61
CA VAL A 393 -5.72 -10.64 6.72
C VAL A 393 -5.19 -10.26 5.34
N LEU A 394 -4.86 -11.24 4.49
CA LEU A 394 -4.33 -11.01 3.15
C LEU A 394 -5.39 -10.40 2.21
N TRP A 395 -6.59 -10.97 2.19
CA TRP A 395 -7.67 -10.63 1.25
C TRP A 395 -8.41 -9.34 1.63
N SER A 396 -8.42 -8.94 2.92
CA SER A 396 -8.90 -7.62 3.37
C SER A 396 -8.12 -6.40 2.80
N CYS A 397 -6.99 -6.60 2.12
CA CYS A 397 -6.20 -5.48 1.58
C CYS A 397 -6.83 -4.83 0.36
N THR A 398 -7.08 -3.52 0.44
CA THR A 398 -7.66 -2.69 -0.64
C THR A 398 -6.62 -2.00 -1.54
N THR A 399 -5.34 -2.37 -1.44
CA THR A 399 -4.17 -1.78 -2.16
C THR A 399 -4.10 -0.24 -2.20
N CYS A 400 -4.79 0.45 -1.28
CA CYS A 400 -5.03 1.89 -1.42
C CYS A 400 -3.85 2.80 -1.04
N GLY A 401 -2.86 2.27 -0.29
CA GLY A 401 -1.59 2.97 0.00
C GLY A 401 -1.50 3.72 1.33
N ALA A 402 -2.57 3.77 2.12
CA ALA A 402 -2.60 4.53 3.38
C ALA A 402 -1.50 4.08 4.38
N CYS A 403 -1.20 2.78 4.42
CA CYS A 403 -0.14 2.20 5.24
C CYS A 403 1.28 2.67 4.85
N VAL A 404 1.56 2.85 3.55
CA VAL A 404 2.86 3.27 3.03
C VAL A 404 3.05 4.79 3.18
N GLU A 405 2.06 5.59 2.78
CA GLU A 405 2.08 7.06 2.90
C GLU A 405 2.21 7.52 4.37
N GLN A 406 1.56 6.81 5.31
CA GLN A 406 1.63 7.11 6.75
C GLN A 406 2.79 6.40 7.47
N CYS A 407 3.63 5.63 6.76
CA CYS A 407 4.83 5.03 7.32
C CYS A 407 5.97 6.07 7.39
N PRO A 408 6.49 6.40 8.58
CA PRO A 408 7.59 7.37 8.72
C PRO A 408 8.97 6.80 8.34
N VAL A 409 9.04 5.50 7.99
CA VAL A 409 10.28 4.75 7.71
C VAL A 409 10.22 3.98 6.38
N ASP A 410 9.30 4.39 5.49
CA ASP A 410 9.14 3.88 4.10
C ASP A 410 9.09 2.35 3.94
N ILE A 411 8.27 1.68 4.75
CA ILE A 411 7.95 0.25 4.57
C ILE A 411 6.93 0.08 3.44
N GLU A 412 7.27 -0.76 2.47
CA GLU A 412 6.52 -0.96 1.22
C GLU A 412 5.45 -2.06 1.40
N HIS A 413 4.56 -1.84 2.38
CA HIS A 413 3.52 -2.77 2.87
C HIS A 413 2.62 -3.40 1.78
N ILE A 414 2.42 -2.75 0.63
CA ILE A 414 1.52 -3.26 -0.42
C ILE A 414 2.19 -4.39 -1.19
N ASP A 415 3.45 -4.20 -1.59
CA ASP A 415 4.16 -5.18 -2.41
C ASP A 415 4.29 -6.50 -1.65
N HIS A 416 4.62 -6.47 -0.36
CA HIS A 416 4.64 -7.67 0.49
C HIS A 416 3.31 -8.44 0.51
N ILE A 417 2.16 -7.73 0.50
CA ILE A 417 0.82 -8.36 0.46
C ILE A 417 0.51 -8.87 -0.96
N VAL A 418 0.76 -8.09 -2.00
CA VAL A 418 0.42 -8.49 -3.37
C VAL A 418 1.33 -9.62 -3.87
N ASP A 419 2.58 -9.67 -3.43
CA ASP A 419 3.51 -10.76 -3.73
C ASP A 419 3.12 -12.08 -3.02
N MET A 420 2.56 -12.03 -1.82
CA MET A 420 1.95 -13.20 -1.17
C MET A 420 0.67 -13.66 -1.91
N ARG A 421 -0.17 -12.71 -2.36
CA ARG A 421 -1.34 -13.03 -3.22
C ARG A 421 -0.94 -13.65 -4.56
N ARG A 422 0.15 -13.18 -5.18
CA ARG A 422 0.70 -13.72 -6.44
C ARG A 422 1.03 -15.21 -6.29
N TYR A 423 1.70 -15.58 -5.20
CA TYR A 423 2.00 -16.98 -4.89
C TYR A 423 0.73 -17.81 -4.66
N GLN A 424 -0.18 -17.34 -3.82
CA GLN A 424 -1.44 -18.03 -3.52
C GLN A 424 -2.25 -18.29 -4.80
N VAL A 425 -2.41 -17.29 -5.68
CA VAL A 425 -3.20 -17.42 -6.91
C VAL A 425 -2.53 -18.27 -7.99
N MET A 426 -1.20 -18.21 -8.15
CA MET A 426 -0.53 -18.82 -9.30
C MET A 426 0.25 -20.10 -8.99
N MET A 427 0.65 -20.33 -7.74
CA MET A 427 1.31 -21.57 -7.31
C MET A 427 0.33 -22.52 -6.63
N GLU A 428 -0.46 -22.03 -5.67
CA GLU A 428 -1.39 -22.87 -4.89
C GLU A 428 -2.81 -22.93 -5.51
N SER A 429 -3.15 -22.00 -6.42
CA SER A 429 -4.52 -21.77 -6.93
C SER A 429 -5.56 -21.40 -5.85
N GLU A 430 -5.10 -20.87 -4.71
CA GLU A 430 -5.92 -20.58 -3.53
C GLU A 430 -6.32 -19.10 -3.49
N PHE A 431 -7.63 -18.83 -3.56
CA PHE A 431 -8.19 -17.47 -3.54
C PHE A 431 -9.71 -17.46 -3.29
N PRO A 432 -10.28 -16.34 -2.78
CA PRO A 432 -11.73 -16.17 -2.61
C PRO A 432 -12.51 -16.49 -3.89
N GLY A 433 -13.47 -17.42 -3.80
CA GLY A 433 -14.09 -18.08 -4.96
C GLY A 433 -14.81 -17.13 -5.93
N GLU A 434 -15.25 -15.96 -5.47
CA GLU A 434 -15.84 -14.91 -6.31
C GLU A 434 -14.85 -14.40 -7.37
N LEU A 435 -13.55 -14.39 -7.07
CA LEU A 435 -12.50 -14.05 -8.03
C LEU A 435 -12.41 -15.06 -9.19
N GLY A 436 -12.91 -16.29 -9.03
CA GLY A 436 -13.02 -17.24 -10.13
C GLY A 436 -13.95 -16.74 -11.25
N VAL A 437 -15.03 -16.03 -10.89
CA VAL A 437 -15.93 -15.39 -11.87
C VAL A 437 -15.24 -14.18 -12.51
N LEU A 438 -14.52 -13.38 -11.72
CA LEU A 438 -13.71 -12.26 -12.22
C LEU A 438 -12.69 -12.72 -13.27
N PHE A 439 -11.89 -13.74 -12.96
CA PHE A 439 -10.83 -14.24 -13.85
C PHE A 439 -11.43 -14.79 -15.15
N LYS A 440 -12.46 -15.64 -15.05
CA LYS A 440 -13.17 -16.19 -16.21
C LYS A 440 -13.77 -15.10 -17.10
N ASN A 441 -14.37 -14.06 -16.53
CA ASN A 441 -14.93 -12.94 -17.29
C ASN A 441 -13.82 -12.12 -17.99
N LEU A 442 -12.72 -11.85 -17.29
CA LEU A 442 -11.56 -11.16 -17.86
C LEU A 442 -10.92 -11.95 -19.01
N GLU A 443 -10.72 -13.26 -18.84
CA GLU A 443 -10.15 -14.16 -19.85
C GLU A 443 -11.06 -14.32 -21.08
N THR A 444 -12.34 -14.63 -20.88
CA THR A 444 -13.27 -15.03 -21.96
C THR A 444 -14.05 -13.88 -22.59
N LYS A 445 -14.07 -12.69 -21.97
CA LYS A 445 -14.81 -11.51 -22.44
C LYS A 445 -13.99 -10.22 -22.42
N GLY A 446 -12.73 -10.25 -21.98
CA GLY A 446 -11.89 -9.07 -21.87
C GLY A 446 -12.39 -8.01 -20.88
N ASN A 447 -13.37 -8.32 -20.01
CA ASN A 447 -13.95 -7.37 -19.06
C ASN A 447 -14.55 -8.08 -17.84
N PRO A 448 -14.47 -7.49 -16.63
CA PRO A 448 -14.85 -8.17 -15.40
C PRO A 448 -16.38 -8.37 -15.23
N TRP A 449 -17.20 -7.60 -15.97
CA TRP A 449 -18.66 -7.72 -15.99
C TRP A 449 -19.18 -8.83 -16.92
N GLY A 450 -18.32 -9.52 -17.66
CA GLY A 450 -18.70 -10.62 -18.56
C GLY A 450 -19.55 -10.21 -19.78
N GLN A 451 -19.67 -8.90 -20.06
CA GLN A 451 -20.46 -8.37 -21.17
C GLN A 451 -19.77 -8.64 -22.52
N ASN A 452 -20.47 -8.48 -23.65
CA ASN A 452 -19.85 -8.71 -24.96
C ASN A 452 -19.16 -7.43 -25.45
N ALA A 453 -18.09 -7.57 -26.24
CA ALA A 453 -17.35 -6.43 -26.80
C ALA A 453 -18.25 -5.47 -27.59
N LYS A 454 -19.24 -6.02 -28.33
CA LYS A 454 -20.25 -5.26 -29.08
C LYS A 454 -21.05 -4.28 -28.23
N ASP A 455 -21.30 -4.63 -26.97
CA ASP A 455 -22.08 -3.80 -26.06
C ASP A 455 -21.29 -2.56 -25.56
N ARG A 456 -19.98 -2.46 -25.85
CA ARG A 456 -19.10 -1.38 -25.37
C ARG A 456 -19.41 -0.02 -26.00
N THR A 457 -19.93 0.01 -27.22
CA THR A 457 -20.23 1.23 -27.98
C THR A 457 -21.64 1.76 -27.73
N ASN A 458 -22.52 1.00 -27.07
CA ASN A 458 -23.93 1.35 -26.84
C ASN A 458 -24.15 2.75 -26.23
N TRP A 459 -23.19 3.28 -25.44
CA TRP A 459 -23.29 4.63 -24.85
C TRP A 459 -23.13 5.77 -25.88
N ILE A 460 -22.55 5.50 -27.05
CA ILE A 460 -22.36 6.46 -28.16
C ILE A 460 -23.69 6.74 -28.87
N ASP A 461 -24.59 5.76 -28.90
CA ASP A 461 -25.96 5.98 -29.41
C ASP A 461 -26.73 6.97 -28.52
N GLU A 462 -26.40 7.03 -27.22
CA GLU A 462 -27.02 7.90 -26.22
C GLU A 462 -26.40 9.32 -26.09
N VAL A 463 -25.59 9.79 -27.04
CA VAL A 463 -25.11 11.19 -27.14
C VAL A 463 -25.47 11.82 -28.49
N ASP A 464 -25.68 13.14 -28.53
CA ASP A 464 -26.21 13.85 -29.72
C ASP A 464 -25.13 14.28 -30.75
N PHE A 465 -23.90 13.79 -30.62
CA PHE A 465 -22.75 14.12 -31.46
C PHE A 465 -21.93 12.85 -31.80
N ASP A 466 -21.03 12.92 -32.78
CA ASP A 466 -20.19 11.78 -33.16
C ASP A 466 -19.02 11.51 -32.21
N VAL A 467 -18.79 10.23 -31.91
CA VAL A 467 -17.59 9.71 -31.24
C VAL A 467 -16.92 8.71 -32.18
N PRO A 468 -15.81 9.07 -32.88
CA PRO A 468 -15.17 8.18 -33.85
C PRO A 468 -14.60 6.92 -33.21
N VAL A 469 -14.90 5.76 -33.79
CA VAL A 469 -14.39 4.45 -33.34
C VAL A 469 -13.25 3.97 -34.25
N TYR A 470 -12.11 3.62 -33.65
CA TYR A 470 -10.97 3.04 -34.37
C TYR A 470 -11.32 1.67 -34.98
N GLY A 471 -10.85 1.41 -36.21
CA GLY A 471 -11.12 0.17 -36.96
C GLY A 471 -12.56 0.02 -37.45
N LYS A 472 -13.36 1.10 -37.39
CA LYS A 472 -14.75 1.14 -37.90
C LYS A 472 -15.04 2.46 -38.62
N ASP A 473 -14.76 3.57 -37.95
CA ASP A 473 -14.99 4.93 -38.46
C ASP A 473 -13.66 5.63 -38.83
N VAL A 474 -12.53 5.23 -38.22
CA VAL A 474 -11.18 5.75 -38.51
C VAL A 474 -10.08 4.69 -38.39
N ASP A 475 -9.10 4.72 -39.29
CA ASP A 475 -8.01 3.73 -39.37
C ASP A 475 -6.66 4.22 -38.79
N SER A 476 -6.60 5.42 -38.22
CA SER A 476 -5.37 5.96 -37.59
C SER A 476 -5.67 7.06 -36.58
N PHE A 477 -4.65 7.45 -35.81
CA PHE A 477 -4.69 8.61 -34.92
C PHE A 477 -4.57 9.97 -35.64
N GLU A 478 -4.51 10.01 -36.98
CA GLU A 478 -4.23 11.26 -37.70
C GLU A 478 -5.34 12.32 -37.56
N GLY A 479 -4.93 13.51 -37.11
CA GLY A 479 -5.84 14.63 -36.85
C GLY A 479 -6.57 14.57 -35.50
N PHE A 480 -6.21 13.63 -34.62
CA PHE A 480 -6.73 13.53 -33.25
C PHE A 480 -5.70 14.01 -32.21
N GLU A 481 -6.19 14.48 -31.07
CA GLU A 481 -5.37 14.96 -29.93
C GLU A 481 -5.26 13.91 -28.82
N TYR A 482 -6.29 13.07 -28.63
CA TYR A 482 -6.40 12.10 -27.54
C TYR A 482 -7.12 10.81 -27.95
N LEU A 483 -6.64 9.66 -27.48
CA LEU A 483 -7.47 8.47 -27.31
C LEU A 483 -8.27 8.62 -26.00
N PHE A 484 -9.59 8.51 -26.06
CA PHE A 484 -10.40 8.36 -24.86
C PHE A 484 -10.55 6.88 -24.50
N TRP A 485 -9.75 6.45 -23.52
CA TRP A 485 -9.85 5.11 -22.93
C TRP A 485 -11.05 5.06 -21.98
N VAL A 486 -12.11 4.38 -22.43
CA VAL A 486 -13.41 4.33 -21.75
C VAL A 486 -13.32 3.46 -20.48
N GLY A 487 -12.59 2.35 -20.56
CA GLY A 487 -12.49 1.33 -19.54
C GLY A 487 -13.78 0.54 -19.34
N CYS A 488 -13.69 -0.62 -18.69
CA CYS A 488 -14.84 -1.52 -18.57
C CYS A 488 -16.03 -0.89 -17.80
N ALA A 489 -15.77 -0.16 -16.72
CA ALA A 489 -16.83 0.49 -15.95
C ALA A 489 -17.56 1.56 -16.78
N GLY A 490 -16.79 2.44 -17.43
CA GLY A 490 -17.33 3.53 -18.25
C GLY A 490 -18.11 3.06 -19.48
N ALA A 491 -17.90 1.81 -19.91
CA ALA A 491 -18.62 1.19 -21.01
C ALA A 491 -19.86 0.41 -20.56
N TYR A 492 -19.80 -0.33 -19.44
CA TYR A 492 -20.80 -1.34 -19.11
C TYR A 492 -21.68 -1.01 -17.89
N GLU A 493 -21.20 -0.24 -16.90
CA GLU A 493 -21.97 0.07 -15.68
C GLU A 493 -22.69 1.42 -15.80
N ASP A 494 -24.01 1.43 -15.57
CA ASP A 494 -24.88 2.56 -15.95
C ASP A 494 -24.63 3.87 -15.18
N ARG A 495 -24.07 3.80 -13.96
CA ARG A 495 -23.68 4.99 -13.19
C ARG A 495 -22.36 5.56 -13.72
N ALA A 496 -21.44 4.71 -14.16
CA ALA A 496 -20.19 5.10 -14.81
C ALA A 496 -20.36 5.55 -16.27
N LYS A 497 -21.27 4.97 -17.06
CA LYS A 497 -21.65 5.46 -18.41
C LYS A 497 -22.02 6.95 -18.39
N LYS A 498 -22.74 7.41 -17.35
CA LYS A 498 -23.07 8.83 -17.16
C LYS A 498 -21.83 9.73 -17.02
N THR A 499 -20.75 9.22 -16.43
CA THR A 499 -19.44 9.91 -16.41
C THR A 499 -18.80 9.91 -17.80
N THR A 500 -18.80 8.77 -18.51
CA THR A 500 -18.25 8.67 -19.87
C THR A 500 -18.90 9.66 -20.83
N LYS A 501 -20.24 9.71 -20.87
CA LYS A 501 -20.99 10.64 -21.71
C LYS A 501 -20.73 12.10 -21.34
N ALA A 502 -20.68 12.41 -20.04
CA ALA A 502 -20.38 13.77 -19.59
C ALA A 502 -18.97 14.24 -19.99
N VAL A 503 -17.96 13.36 -19.89
CA VAL A 503 -16.61 13.67 -20.39
C VAL A 503 -16.58 13.83 -21.91
N ALA A 504 -17.22 12.93 -22.66
CA ALA A 504 -17.29 13.02 -24.12
C ALA A 504 -17.95 14.33 -24.58
N GLU A 505 -19.06 14.75 -23.97
CA GLU A 505 -19.74 16.01 -24.29
C GLU A 505 -18.88 17.22 -23.94
N LEU A 506 -18.16 17.20 -22.82
CA LEU A 506 -17.21 18.25 -22.44
C LEU A 506 -16.00 18.34 -23.38
N LEU A 507 -15.50 17.22 -23.90
CA LEU A 507 -14.41 17.22 -24.88
C LEU A 507 -14.88 17.77 -26.23
N ALA A 508 -16.06 17.34 -26.70
CA ALA A 508 -16.69 17.86 -27.92
C ALA A 508 -17.00 19.37 -27.81
N ALA A 509 -17.57 19.81 -26.68
CA ALA A 509 -17.85 21.22 -26.40
C ALA A 509 -16.60 22.10 -26.37
N ALA A 510 -15.47 21.55 -25.90
CA ALA A 510 -14.17 22.22 -25.89
C ALA A 510 -13.43 22.19 -27.25
N GLY A 511 -14.05 21.62 -28.29
CA GLY A 511 -13.44 21.40 -29.59
C GLY A 511 -12.15 20.58 -29.51
N VAL A 512 -12.10 19.58 -28.63
CA VAL A 512 -10.98 18.64 -28.50
C VAL A 512 -11.25 17.45 -29.42
N LYS A 513 -10.29 17.12 -30.28
CA LYS A 513 -10.42 15.98 -31.20
C LYS A 513 -10.02 14.68 -30.50
N PHE A 514 -10.97 13.77 -30.29
CA PHE A 514 -10.71 12.46 -29.70
C PHE A 514 -11.38 11.32 -30.48
N LEU A 515 -10.89 10.10 -30.26
CA LEU A 515 -11.48 8.86 -30.74
C LEU A 515 -11.54 7.81 -29.60
N VAL A 516 -12.20 6.68 -29.83
CA VAL A 516 -12.27 5.54 -28.90
C VAL A 516 -11.89 4.23 -29.60
N LEU A 517 -11.43 3.23 -28.84
CA LEU A 517 -11.05 1.91 -29.37
C LEU A 517 -12.25 0.95 -29.64
N GLY A 518 -13.45 1.29 -29.19
CA GLY A 518 -14.67 0.49 -29.46
C GLY A 518 -14.57 -0.96 -28.99
N GLU A 519 -14.90 -1.91 -29.88
CA GLU A 519 -14.83 -3.34 -29.60
C GLU A 519 -13.40 -3.85 -29.33
N GLY A 520 -12.36 -3.12 -29.77
CA GLY A 520 -10.94 -3.47 -29.57
C GLY A 520 -10.38 -3.12 -28.18
N GLU A 521 -11.13 -2.43 -27.32
CA GLU A 521 -10.65 -2.06 -25.98
C GLU A 521 -10.95 -3.18 -24.95
N THR A 522 -9.94 -3.80 -24.34
CA THR A 522 -10.19 -4.80 -23.27
C THR A 522 -10.13 -4.17 -21.87
N CYS A 523 -9.87 -4.97 -20.83
CA CYS A 523 -9.62 -4.52 -19.47
C CYS A 523 -8.15 -4.18 -19.31
N ASN A 524 -7.84 -3.11 -18.58
CA ASN A 524 -6.45 -2.72 -18.31
C ASN A 524 -5.68 -3.73 -17.43
N GLY A 525 -6.36 -4.75 -16.87
CA GLY A 525 -5.77 -5.80 -16.04
C GLY A 525 -5.59 -5.48 -14.56
N ASP A 526 -5.93 -4.26 -14.09
CA ASP A 526 -5.68 -3.83 -12.69
C ASP A 526 -6.27 -4.81 -11.66
N SER A 527 -7.53 -5.23 -11.83
CA SER A 527 -8.18 -6.12 -10.88
C SER A 527 -7.47 -7.48 -10.77
N ALA A 528 -7.12 -8.12 -11.90
CA ALA A 528 -6.33 -9.35 -11.92
C ALA A 528 -4.98 -9.18 -11.20
N ARG A 529 -4.26 -8.08 -11.50
CA ARG A 529 -2.96 -7.77 -10.90
C ARG A 529 -3.03 -7.52 -9.39
N ARG A 530 -4.10 -6.88 -8.87
CA ARG A 530 -4.23 -6.65 -7.41
C ARG A 530 -4.74 -7.88 -6.65
N SER A 531 -5.47 -8.79 -7.30
CA SER A 531 -5.76 -10.11 -6.72
C SER A 531 -4.57 -11.05 -6.77
N GLY A 532 -3.56 -10.83 -7.61
CA GLY A 532 -2.35 -11.66 -7.72
C GLY A 532 -2.25 -12.52 -8.97
N ASN A 533 -3.28 -12.52 -9.84
CA ASN A 533 -3.23 -13.19 -11.14
C ASN A 533 -2.38 -12.34 -12.12
N GLU A 534 -1.06 -12.48 -12.01
CA GLU A 534 -0.11 -11.74 -12.84
C GLU A 534 -0.16 -12.23 -14.29
N PHE A 535 -0.29 -13.54 -14.56
CA PHE A 535 -0.38 -14.09 -15.91
C PHE A 535 -1.53 -13.46 -16.71
N LEU A 536 -2.74 -13.41 -16.15
CA LEU A 536 -3.90 -12.76 -16.77
C LEU A 536 -3.71 -11.25 -16.93
N PHE A 537 -2.96 -10.59 -16.03
CA PHE A 537 -2.55 -9.20 -16.24
C PHE A 537 -1.59 -9.06 -17.43
N GLN A 538 -0.57 -9.91 -17.55
CA GLN A 538 0.39 -9.87 -18.65
C GLN A 538 -0.30 -10.08 -20.00
N GLN A 539 -1.17 -11.09 -20.11
CA GLN A 539 -1.96 -11.36 -21.31
C GLN A 539 -2.81 -10.15 -21.73
N LEU A 540 -3.62 -9.60 -20.82
CA LEU A 540 -4.47 -8.43 -21.10
C LEU A 540 -3.63 -7.18 -21.44
N ALA A 541 -2.51 -6.98 -20.74
CA ALA A 541 -1.65 -5.82 -20.94
C ALA A 541 -0.91 -5.90 -22.28
N ALA A 542 -0.39 -7.06 -22.67
CA ALA A 542 0.23 -7.28 -23.97
C ALA A 542 -0.76 -7.02 -25.13
N GLN A 543 -1.96 -7.62 -25.08
CA GLN A 543 -3.01 -7.39 -26.08
C GLN A 543 -3.39 -5.91 -26.21
N ASN A 544 -3.60 -5.21 -25.09
CA ASN A 544 -3.89 -3.77 -25.15
C ASN A 544 -2.71 -2.96 -25.67
N VAL A 545 -1.46 -3.33 -25.36
CA VAL A 545 -0.26 -2.63 -25.84
C VAL A 545 -0.02 -2.83 -27.33
N GLU A 546 -0.36 -4.00 -27.88
CA GLU A 546 -0.39 -4.28 -29.32
C GLU A 546 -1.33 -3.29 -30.02
N THR A 547 -2.63 -3.34 -29.72
CA THR A 547 -3.65 -2.44 -30.31
C THR A 547 -3.37 -0.94 -30.08
N LEU A 548 -2.83 -0.57 -28.91
CA LEU A 548 -2.43 0.81 -28.64
C LEU A 548 -1.20 1.24 -29.46
N ASN A 549 -0.26 0.34 -29.74
CA ASN A 549 0.92 0.65 -30.55
C ASN A 549 0.58 0.72 -32.05
N GLU A 550 -0.36 -0.09 -32.53
CA GLU A 550 -0.93 0.01 -33.88
C GLU A 550 -1.63 1.36 -34.08
N LEU A 551 -2.56 1.73 -33.18
CA LEU A 551 -3.24 3.04 -33.21
C LEU A 551 -2.24 4.21 -33.21
N PHE A 552 -1.17 4.10 -32.44
CA PHE A 552 -0.12 5.12 -32.31
C PHE A 552 1.09 4.90 -33.25
N GLU A 553 0.95 4.15 -34.34
CA GLU A 553 1.98 4.07 -35.37
C GLU A 553 2.27 5.46 -35.96
N GLY A 554 3.55 5.75 -36.22
CA GLY A 554 4.02 7.09 -36.63
C GLY A 554 3.97 8.18 -35.55
N VAL A 555 3.24 8.00 -34.43
CA VAL A 555 3.08 9.00 -33.38
C VAL A 555 4.25 8.98 -32.39
N GLU A 556 4.92 10.12 -32.19
CA GLU A 556 5.97 10.29 -31.19
C GLU A 556 5.49 9.93 -29.78
N ARG A 557 6.34 9.25 -29.00
CA ARG A 557 6.02 8.71 -27.66
C ARG A 557 5.44 9.74 -26.68
N VAL A 558 5.80 11.02 -26.80
CA VAL A 558 5.27 12.10 -25.96
C VAL A 558 3.83 12.50 -26.34
N ASP A 559 3.47 12.33 -27.61
CA ASP A 559 2.18 12.71 -28.18
C ASP A 559 1.16 11.57 -28.26
N ARG A 560 1.55 10.35 -27.87
CA ARG A 560 0.67 9.19 -27.61
C ARG A 560 -0.22 9.42 -26.38
N LYS A 561 -1.19 10.34 -26.50
CA LYS A 561 -1.98 10.84 -25.38
C LYS A 561 -3.25 10.02 -25.17
N ILE A 562 -3.44 9.55 -23.94
CA ILE A 562 -4.63 8.80 -23.51
C ILE A 562 -5.33 9.58 -22.39
N ILE A 563 -6.63 9.85 -22.52
CA ILE A 563 -7.47 10.33 -21.41
C ILE A 563 -8.32 9.18 -20.87
N THR A 564 -8.54 9.11 -19.55
CA THR A 564 -9.48 8.16 -18.96
C THR A 564 -10.24 8.70 -17.75
N THR A 565 -11.46 8.21 -17.54
CA THR A 565 -12.33 8.49 -16.38
C THR A 565 -11.93 7.71 -15.11
N CYS A 566 -11.06 6.71 -15.24
CA CYS A 566 -10.78 5.77 -14.15
C CYS A 566 -9.35 5.90 -13.62
N PRO A 567 -9.15 6.26 -12.33
CA PRO A 567 -7.83 6.29 -11.70
C PRO A 567 -7.07 4.95 -11.71
N HIS A 568 -7.76 3.81 -11.78
CA HIS A 568 -7.13 2.50 -11.92
C HIS A 568 -6.52 2.33 -13.32
N CYS A 569 -7.27 2.72 -14.37
CA CYS A 569 -6.76 2.77 -15.74
C CYS A 569 -5.61 3.78 -15.86
N PHE A 570 -5.77 5.00 -15.32
CA PHE A 570 -4.72 6.02 -15.28
C PHE A 570 -3.42 5.51 -14.63
N ASN A 571 -3.52 4.85 -13.47
CA ASN A 571 -2.35 4.29 -12.79
C ASN A 571 -1.67 3.18 -13.60
N THR A 572 -2.42 2.19 -14.06
CA THR A 572 -1.84 1.01 -14.72
C THR A 572 -1.34 1.34 -16.12
N LEU A 573 -2.12 2.04 -16.95
CA LEU A 573 -1.68 2.49 -18.28
C LEU A 573 -0.50 3.47 -18.19
N GLY A 574 -0.48 4.36 -17.18
CA GLY A 574 0.52 5.43 -17.06
C GLY A 574 1.80 5.04 -16.32
N ARG A 575 1.81 3.96 -15.52
CA ARG A 575 2.96 3.56 -14.70
C ARG A 575 3.37 2.10 -14.78
N GLU A 576 2.47 1.20 -15.16
CA GLU A 576 2.70 -0.25 -15.13
C GLU A 576 2.82 -0.84 -16.53
N TYR A 577 2.10 -0.31 -17.52
CA TYR A 577 2.25 -0.71 -18.93
C TYR A 577 3.66 -0.48 -19.51
N PRO A 578 4.49 0.48 -19.03
CA PRO A 578 5.91 0.54 -19.42
C PRO A 578 6.71 -0.73 -19.11
N GLN A 579 6.25 -1.59 -18.18
CA GLN A 579 6.85 -2.90 -17.88
C GLN A 579 6.62 -3.94 -18.99
N VAL A 580 5.59 -3.72 -19.82
CA VAL A 580 5.25 -4.50 -21.03
C VAL A 580 5.39 -3.63 -22.29
N ASN A 581 6.36 -2.72 -22.31
CA ASN A 581 6.67 -1.78 -23.41
C ASN A 581 5.59 -0.73 -23.77
N GLY A 582 4.42 -0.74 -23.14
CA GLY A 582 3.36 0.24 -23.35
C GLY A 582 3.70 1.64 -22.81
N ASN A 583 4.06 2.57 -23.69
CA ASN A 583 4.59 3.89 -23.31
C ASN A 583 3.69 5.03 -23.81
N TYR A 584 2.88 5.59 -22.92
CA TYR A 584 1.83 6.57 -23.26
C TYR A 584 1.77 7.77 -22.30
N THR A 585 1.38 8.94 -22.80
CA THR A 585 1.09 10.13 -22.01
C THR A 585 -0.35 10.06 -21.49
N VAL A 586 -0.55 9.34 -20.38
CA VAL A 586 -1.89 9.13 -19.81
C VAL A 586 -2.29 10.28 -18.88
N LEU A 587 -3.53 10.75 -19.02
CA LEU A 587 -4.15 11.78 -18.19
C LEU A 587 -5.45 11.27 -17.57
N HIS A 588 -5.67 11.58 -16.31
CA HIS A 588 -7.00 11.49 -15.73
C HIS A 588 -7.90 12.60 -16.25
N HIS A 589 -9.19 12.33 -16.47
CA HIS A 589 -10.10 13.30 -17.09
C HIS A 589 -10.18 14.65 -16.35
N THR A 590 -10.12 14.65 -15.00
CA THR A 590 -10.08 15.89 -14.21
C THR A 590 -8.85 16.76 -14.49
N GLN A 591 -7.72 16.18 -14.94
CA GLN A 591 -6.53 16.96 -15.30
C GLN A 591 -6.74 17.69 -16.63
N LEU A 592 -7.30 17.02 -17.65
CA LEU A 592 -7.56 17.68 -18.94
C LEU A 592 -8.73 18.67 -18.83
N LEU A 593 -9.84 18.31 -18.20
CA LEU A 593 -10.98 19.22 -18.00
C LEU A 593 -10.57 20.49 -17.25
N ASN A 594 -9.74 20.37 -16.20
CA ASN A 594 -9.22 21.54 -15.49
C ASN A 594 -8.38 22.45 -16.39
N ARG A 595 -7.52 21.84 -17.24
CA ARG A 595 -6.81 22.60 -18.27
C ARG A 595 -7.76 23.30 -19.24
N LEU A 596 -8.80 22.62 -19.75
CA LEU A 596 -9.74 23.21 -20.71
C LEU A 596 -10.56 24.36 -20.11
N VAL A 597 -10.86 24.33 -18.80
CA VAL A 597 -11.45 25.47 -18.07
C VAL A 597 -10.44 26.62 -17.91
N ARG A 598 -9.20 26.33 -17.52
CA ARG A 598 -8.11 27.33 -17.40
C ARG A 598 -7.78 27.99 -18.75
N ASP A 599 -7.78 27.22 -19.82
CA ASP A 599 -7.57 27.64 -21.22
C ASP A 599 -8.84 28.30 -21.83
N LYS A 600 -9.94 28.44 -21.05
CA LYS A 600 -11.24 29.02 -21.43
C LYS A 600 -11.97 28.34 -22.60
N LYS A 601 -11.59 27.10 -22.95
CA LYS A 601 -12.35 26.23 -23.88
C LYS A 601 -13.65 25.71 -23.25
N LEU A 602 -13.70 25.65 -21.91
CA LEU A 602 -14.93 25.39 -21.15
C LEU A 602 -15.18 26.58 -20.22
N ILE A 603 -16.42 27.11 -20.23
CA ILE A 603 -16.81 28.30 -19.47
C ILE A 603 -17.97 27.93 -18.54
N PRO A 604 -17.70 27.65 -17.26
CA PRO A 604 -18.77 27.40 -16.28
C PRO A 604 -19.48 28.70 -15.86
N VAL A 605 -20.81 28.67 -15.89
CA VAL A 605 -21.70 29.67 -15.29
C VAL A 605 -21.90 29.30 -13.82
N LYS A 606 -21.76 30.28 -12.92
CA LYS A 606 -22.01 30.04 -11.49
C LYS A 606 -23.50 30.12 -11.16
N PRO A 607 -24.06 29.20 -10.34
CA PRO A 607 -25.41 29.33 -9.82
C PRO A 607 -25.63 30.67 -9.09
N ALA A 608 -26.80 31.28 -9.30
CA ALA A 608 -27.13 32.60 -8.74
C ALA A 608 -27.45 32.58 -7.22
N ASP A 609 -27.66 31.39 -6.66
CA ASP A 609 -28.01 31.11 -5.26
C ASP A 609 -26.80 30.78 -4.37
N GLY A 610 -25.60 30.65 -4.96
CA GLY A 610 -24.37 30.26 -4.27
C GLY A 610 -24.03 28.76 -4.36
N GLY A 611 -24.89 27.95 -5.00
CA GLY A 611 -24.64 26.56 -5.35
C GLY A 611 -24.79 25.56 -4.19
N THR A 612 -25.10 24.32 -4.55
CA THR A 612 -25.26 23.19 -3.62
C THR A 612 -24.01 22.97 -2.76
N GLU A 613 -24.19 22.59 -1.49
CA GLU A 613 -23.10 22.13 -0.63
C GLU A 613 -22.72 20.69 -1.01
N ILE A 614 -21.43 20.48 -1.29
CA ILE A 614 -20.91 19.24 -1.83
C ILE A 614 -19.64 18.82 -1.11
N THR A 615 -19.40 17.52 -0.97
CA THR A 615 -18.14 16.98 -0.45
C THR A 615 -17.43 16.10 -1.49
N TYR A 616 -16.11 15.94 -1.39
CA TYR A 616 -15.32 15.19 -2.38
C TYR A 616 -14.68 13.92 -1.80
N HIS A 617 -14.94 12.78 -2.41
CA HIS A 617 -14.21 11.54 -2.16
C HIS A 617 -12.94 11.48 -3.02
N ASP A 618 -11.77 11.68 -2.41
CA ASP A 618 -10.44 11.47 -3.02
C ASP A 618 -10.21 10.00 -3.41
N PRO A 619 -10.18 9.64 -4.71
CA PRO A 619 -9.89 8.27 -5.13
C PRO A 619 -8.44 7.91 -4.81
N CYS A 620 -8.21 6.78 -4.15
CA CYS A 620 -6.87 6.41 -3.65
C CYS A 620 -5.80 6.30 -4.76
N TYR A 621 -6.18 5.82 -5.94
CA TYR A 621 -5.26 5.76 -7.10
C TYR A 621 -4.99 7.12 -7.75
N LEU A 622 -5.88 8.10 -7.63
CA LEU A 622 -5.68 9.46 -8.14
C LEU A 622 -4.84 10.29 -7.16
N GLY A 623 -5.25 10.32 -5.89
CA GLY A 623 -4.62 11.06 -4.81
C GLY A 623 -3.38 10.36 -4.27
N ARG A 624 -3.54 9.27 -3.51
CA ARG A 624 -2.41 8.67 -2.75
C ARG A 624 -1.34 8.03 -3.64
N HIS A 625 -1.70 7.36 -4.72
CA HIS A 625 -0.73 6.81 -5.68
C HIS A 625 -0.19 7.88 -6.65
N ASN A 626 -1.06 8.63 -7.34
CA ASN A 626 -0.66 9.57 -8.40
C ASN A 626 -0.44 11.03 -7.98
N LYS A 627 -0.67 11.38 -6.70
CA LYS A 627 -0.50 12.72 -6.11
C LYS A 627 -1.34 13.83 -6.77
N VAL A 628 -2.41 13.48 -7.49
CA VAL A 628 -3.33 14.43 -8.13
C VAL A 628 -4.47 14.78 -7.16
N TYR A 629 -4.35 15.91 -6.47
CA TYR A 629 -5.34 16.38 -5.49
C TYR A 629 -6.07 17.67 -5.89
N GLU A 630 -5.40 18.60 -6.58
CA GLU A 630 -5.96 19.94 -6.87
C GLU A 630 -6.93 19.96 -8.05
N ALA A 631 -6.63 19.25 -9.15
CA ALA A 631 -7.43 19.34 -10.37
C ALA A 631 -8.93 18.97 -10.21
N PRO A 632 -9.31 17.96 -9.40
CA PRO A 632 -10.72 17.74 -9.05
C PRO A 632 -11.33 18.90 -8.26
N ARG A 633 -10.60 19.47 -7.30
CA ARG A 633 -11.06 20.55 -6.41
C ARG A 633 -11.25 21.87 -7.15
N GLU A 634 -10.32 22.22 -8.03
CA GLU A 634 -10.42 23.38 -8.91
C GLU A 634 -11.65 23.28 -9.84
N LEU A 635 -11.96 22.10 -10.37
CA LEU A 635 -13.17 21.88 -11.19
C LEU A 635 -14.47 21.99 -10.40
N ILE A 636 -14.53 21.43 -9.18
CA ILE A 636 -15.69 21.60 -8.29
C ILE A 636 -15.90 23.08 -7.97
N GLY A 637 -14.83 23.82 -7.65
CA GLY A 637 -14.90 25.27 -7.42
C GLY A 637 -15.23 26.09 -8.67
N ALA A 638 -14.83 25.64 -9.86
CA ALA A 638 -15.19 26.26 -11.14
C ALA A 638 -16.68 26.11 -11.45
N SER A 639 -17.28 24.96 -11.13
CA SER A 639 -18.72 24.68 -11.26
C SER A 639 -19.61 25.55 -10.35
N GLY A 640 -19.02 26.40 -9.50
CA GLY A 640 -19.75 27.36 -8.67
C GLY A 640 -20.44 26.77 -7.44
N VAL A 641 -20.21 25.49 -7.13
CA VAL A 641 -20.73 24.79 -5.94
C VAL A 641 -19.81 24.96 -4.72
N LYS A 642 -20.36 24.81 -3.52
CA LYS A 642 -19.65 25.00 -2.25
C LYS A 642 -19.03 23.68 -1.78
N LEU A 643 -17.72 23.51 -2.04
CA LEU A 643 -16.96 22.36 -1.56
C LEU A 643 -16.68 22.45 -0.04
N THR A 644 -17.18 21.47 0.71
CA THR A 644 -16.86 21.22 2.13
C THR A 644 -16.14 19.88 2.26
N GLU A 645 -14.87 19.91 2.67
CA GLU A 645 -14.02 18.73 2.81
C GLU A 645 -14.41 17.86 4.01
N MET A 646 -14.52 16.54 3.79
CA MET A 646 -14.64 15.55 4.86
C MET A 646 -13.45 15.61 5.84
N PRO A 647 -13.60 15.22 7.13
CA PRO A 647 -12.51 15.19 8.10
C PRO A 647 -11.26 14.42 7.64
N ARG A 648 -11.44 13.30 6.94
CA ARG A 648 -10.41 12.51 6.26
C ARG A 648 -10.43 12.86 4.76
N HIS A 649 -9.53 13.71 4.29
CA HIS A 649 -9.37 14.09 2.86
C HIS A 649 -7.91 14.08 2.41
N ALA A 650 -7.67 14.23 1.11
CA ALA A 650 -6.37 14.25 0.45
C ALA A 650 -5.45 13.08 0.87
N ASP A 651 -4.24 13.34 1.35
CA ASP A 651 -3.25 12.33 1.78
C ASP A 651 -3.73 11.46 2.96
N ARG A 652 -4.80 11.89 3.65
CA ARG A 652 -5.46 11.21 4.77
C ARG A 652 -6.86 10.70 4.43
N GLY A 653 -7.32 10.83 3.17
CA GLY A 653 -8.65 10.37 2.75
C GLY A 653 -8.84 8.86 2.95
N LEU A 654 -10.00 8.44 3.48
CA LEU A 654 -10.32 7.01 3.65
C LEU A 654 -10.71 6.37 2.30
N CYS A 655 -10.41 5.08 2.12
CA CYS A 655 -10.75 4.32 0.91
C CYS A 655 -12.27 4.10 0.75
N CYS A 656 -12.77 3.98 -0.48
CA CYS A 656 -14.15 3.58 -0.78
C CYS A 656 -14.43 2.07 -0.65
N GLY A 657 -13.40 1.23 -0.51
CA GLY A 657 -13.54 -0.24 -0.45
C GLY A 657 -13.08 -0.98 -1.71
N ALA A 658 -13.41 -0.51 -2.93
CA ALA A 658 -13.25 -1.27 -4.19
C ALA A 658 -11.83 -1.76 -4.55
N GLY A 659 -10.78 -1.07 -4.08
CA GLY A 659 -9.39 -1.40 -4.45
C GLY A 659 -8.94 -2.79 -4.00
N GLY A 660 -7.80 -3.28 -4.49
CA GLY A 660 -7.31 -4.61 -4.11
C GLY A 660 -8.19 -5.77 -4.60
N ALA A 661 -8.94 -5.55 -5.70
CA ALA A 661 -10.00 -6.43 -6.21
C ALA A 661 -11.22 -6.65 -5.27
N ARG A 662 -11.33 -5.89 -4.16
CA ARG A 662 -12.45 -5.99 -3.19
C ARG A 662 -13.82 -5.58 -3.74
N MET A 663 -13.90 -4.97 -4.93
CA MET A 663 -15.16 -4.80 -5.66
C MET A 663 -15.76 -6.13 -6.17
N TRP A 664 -14.95 -7.18 -6.26
CA TRP A 664 -15.31 -8.48 -6.85
C TRP A 664 -15.33 -9.62 -5.83
N MET A 665 -15.28 -9.31 -4.53
CA MET A 665 -15.28 -10.24 -3.41
C MET A 665 -16.24 -9.71 -2.35
N GLU A 666 -17.09 -10.55 -1.77
CA GLU A 666 -18.05 -10.08 -0.79
C GLU A 666 -17.40 -9.68 0.55
N GLU A 667 -18.14 -8.93 1.37
CA GLU A 667 -17.62 -8.28 2.58
C GLU A 667 -18.32 -8.74 3.86
N HIS A 668 -17.99 -9.95 4.31
CA HIS A 668 -18.64 -10.60 5.46
C HIS A 668 -18.11 -10.17 6.85
N ILE A 669 -16.93 -9.53 6.90
CA ILE A 669 -16.21 -9.29 8.17
C ILE A 669 -16.25 -7.81 8.57
N GLY A 670 -16.78 -7.54 9.76
CA GLY A 670 -16.89 -6.21 10.33
C GLY A 670 -17.82 -5.28 9.54
N LYS A 671 -17.68 -3.97 9.75
CA LYS A 671 -18.42 -2.94 9.00
C LYS A 671 -17.93 -2.90 7.55
N ARG A 672 -18.83 -2.64 6.59
CA ARG A 672 -18.47 -2.44 5.19
C ARG A 672 -17.69 -1.11 5.00
N VAL A 673 -16.60 -1.14 4.22
CA VAL A 673 -15.68 0.00 4.08
C VAL A 673 -16.32 1.18 3.31
N ASN A 674 -17.19 0.89 2.36
CA ASN A 674 -17.98 1.91 1.66
C ASN A 674 -19.00 2.57 2.59
N THR A 675 -19.69 1.81 3.44
CA THR A 675 -20.63 2.31 4.46
C THR A 675 -19.93 3.29 5.41
N GLU A 676 -18.79 2.89 5.99
CA GLU A 676 -17.97 3.76 6.88
C GLU A 676 -17.52 5.06 6.20
N ARG A 677 -17.16 5.03 4.90
CA ARG A 677 -16.83 6.26 4.18
C ARG A 677 -18.07 7.08 3.81
N THR A 678 -19.18 6.44 3.52
CA THR A 678 -20.40 7.13 3.07
C THR A 678 -21.09 7.84 4.22
N GLU A 679 -21.06 7.27 5.43
CA GLU A 679 -21.48 7.96 6.65
C GLU A 679 -20.69 9.26 6.88
N GLU A 680 -19.36 9.23 6.75
CA GLU A 680 -18.54 10.44 6.85
C GLU A 680 -18.89 11.48 5.78
N ALA A 681 -19.28 11.04 4.57
CA ALA A 681 -19.67 11.91 3.48
C ALA A 681 -21.05 12.55 3.69
N MET A 682 -22.06 11.75 4.08
CA MET A 682 -23.41 12.22 4.38
C MET A 682 -23.46 13.09 5.64
N ASP A 683 -22.61 12.82 6.63
CA ASP A 683 -22.40 13.70 7.80
C ASP A 683 -21.71 15.03 7.43
N THR A 684 -21.23 15.18 6.19
CA THR A 684 -20.53 16.38 5.69
C THR A 684 -21.35 17.18 4.66
N ALA A 685 -22.05 16.53 3.70
CA ALA A 685 -22.85 17.20 2.68
C ALA A 685 -23.93 16.28 2.05
N SER A 686 -24.99 16.87 1.50
CA SER A 686 -26.08 16.17 0.80
C SER A 686 -25.74 15.71 -0.62
N THR A 687 -24.63 16.19 -1.18
CA THR A 687 -24.12 15.77 -2.50
C THR A 687 -22.67 15.33 -2.34
N ILE A 688 -22.30 14.23 -3.02
CA ILE A 688 -20.98 13.60 -2.93
C ILE A 688 -20.36 13.52 -4.33
N ALA A 689 -19.28 14.28 -4.53
CA ALA A 689 -18.45 14.25 -5.72
C ALA A 689 -17.41 13.12 -5.64
N THR A 690 -17.18 12.43 -6.76
CA THR A 690 -16.07 11.49 -6.97
C THR A 690 -15.36 11.80 -8.29
N GLY A 691 -14.15 11.25 -8.47
CA GLY A 691 -13.43 11.25 -9.75
C GLY A 691 -12.96 9.84 -10.09
N CYS A 692 -13.83 8.85 -9.97
CA CYS A 692 -13.54 7.43 -10.19
C CYS A 692 -14.84 6.61 -10.27
N PRO A 693 -15.02 5.75 -11.30
CA PRO A 693 -16.23 4.96 -11.47
C PRO A 693 -16.38 3.87 -10.39
N PHE A 694 -15.30 3.19 -9.98
CA PHE A 694 -15.36 2.22 -8.87
C PHE A 694 -15.76 2.91 -7.56
N CYS A 695 -15.22 4.10 -7.27
CA CYS A 695 -15.62 4.86 -6.09
C CYS A 695 -17.07 5.34 -6.19
N ARG A 696 -17.55 5.68 -7.41
CA ARG A 696 -18.95 6.03 -7.65
C ARG A 696 -19.88 4.88 -7.27
N VAL A 697 -19.62 3.67 -7.76
CA VAL A 697 -20.40 2.47 -7.45
C VAL A 697 -20.45 2.25 -5.94
N MET A 698 -19.30 2.04 -5.29
CA MET A 698 -19.22 1.76 -3.86
C MET A 698 -19.92 2.82 -2.98
N ILE A 699 -19.74 4.10 -3.28
CA ILE A 699 -20.36 5.19 -2.50
C ILE A 699 -21.86 5.31 -2.81
N THR A 700 -22.32 5.02 -4.03
CA THR A 700 -23.77 4.98 -4.31
C THR A 700 -24.44 3.82 -3.56
N ASP A 701 -23.85 2.63 -3.62
CA ASP A 701 -24.34 1.45 -2.89
C ASP A 701 -24.29 1.70 -1.37
N GLY A 702 -23.24 2.40 -0.90
CA GLY A 702 -23.13 2.86 0.49
C GLY A 702 -24.16 3.92 0.88
N VAL A 703 -24.61 4.79 -0.04
CA VAL A 703 -25.70 5.74 0.23
C VAL A 703 -27.01 4.97 0.33
N ASP A 704 -27.24 4.00 -0.55
CA ASP A 704 -28.44 3.17 -0.54
C ASP A 704 -28.55 2.39 0.79
N GLU A 705 -27.45 1.81 1.29
CA GLU A 705 -27.35 1.20 2.63
C GLU A 705 -27.60 2.22 3.76
N VAL A 706 -26.83 3.31 3.81
CA VAL A 706 -26.81 4.27 4.94
C VAL A 706 -28.11 5.05 5.03
N ALA A 707 -28.70 5.46 3.91
CA ALA A 707 -29.97 6.19 3.89
C ALA A 707 -31.13 5.32 4.40
N ALA A 708 -31.17 4.05 3.98
CA ALA A 708 -32.16 3.09 4.48
C ALA A 708 -31.97 2.79 5.97
N ALA A 709 -30.73 2.55 6.42
CA ALA A 709 -30.42 2.22 7.81
C ALA A 709 -30.57 3.39 8.81
N ARG A 710 -30.58 4.64 8.32
CA ARG A 710 -30.73 5.86 9.14
C ARG A 710 -32.08 6.58 8.93
N GLU A 711 -32.95 6.08 8.05
CA GLU A 711 -34.22 6.72 7.63
C GLU A 711 -34.06 8.19 7.15
N VAL A 712 -33.01 8.46 6.36
CA VAL A 712 -32.71 9.80 5.80
C VAL A 712 -32.81 9.84 4.28
N GLU A 713 -32.88 11.05 3.72
CA GLU A 713 -32.81 11.24 2.26
C GLU A 713 -31.46 10.77 1.69
N LYS A 714 -31.50 10.20 0.48
CA LYS A 714 -30.31 9.71 -0.23
C LYS A 714 -29.47 10.88 -0.75
N ALA A 715 -28.19 10.90 -0.37
CA ALA A 715 -27.24 11.87 -0.91
C ALA A 715 -26.97 11.61 -2.41
N GLU A 716 -26.89 12.65 -3.23
CA GLU A 716 -26.65 12.49 -4.66
C GLU A 716 -25.16 12.21 -4.94
N VAL A 717 -24.87 11.11 -5.64
CA VAL A 717 -23.48 10.70 -5.97
C VAL A 717 -23.14 10.99 -7.44
N LEU A 718 -22.30 12.01 -7.64
CA LEU A 718 -21.93 12.54 -8.95
C LEU A 718 -20.42 12.43 -9.22
N ASP A 719 -20.06 12.36 -10.50
CA ASP A 719 -18.67 12.58 -10.89
C ASP A 719 -18.40 14.07 -11.14
N VAL A 720 -17.17 14.54 -10.89
CA VAL A 720 -16.73 15.91 -11.17
C VAL A 720 -17.00 16.35 -12.62
N ALA A 721 -16.95 15.43 -13.59
CA ALA A 721 -17.35 15.72 -14.97
C ALA A 721 -18.82 16.16 -15.10
N GLN A 722 -19.75 15.55 -14.36
CA GLN A 722 -21.16 15.94 -14.41
C GLN A 722 -21.42 17.29 -13.75
N LEU A 723 -20.72 17.59 -12.66
CA LEU A 723 -20.79 18.91 -12.01
C LEU A 723 -20.35 20.02 -12.97
N LEU A 724 -19.26 19.76 -13.71
CA LEU A 724 -18.75 20.71 -14.71
C LEU A 724 -19.72 20.88 -15.89
N LEU A 725 -20.30 19.79 -16.39
CA LEU A 725 -21.25 19.81 -17.49
C LEU A 725 -22.58 20.48 -17.13
N ASN A 726 -23.09 20.24 -15.92
CA ASN A 726 -24.30 20.89 -15.41
C ASN A 726 -24.11 22.40 -15.23
N ALA A 727 -22.87 22.86 -15.03
CA ALA A 727 -22.52 24.27 -14.89
C ALA A 727 -22.06 24.92 -16.21
N LEU A 728 -21.95 24.20 -17.34
CA LEU A 728 -21.38 24.73 -18.58
C LEU A 728 -22.32 25.74 -19.27
N ASP A 729 -21.77 26.87 -19.75
CA ASP A 729 -22.50 27.72 -20.69
C ASP A 729 -22.63 27.01 -22.05
N LYS A 730 -23.82 26.48 -22.34
CA LYS A 730 -24.12 25.83 -23.61
C LYS A 730 -24.57 26.81 -24.70
N SER A 731 -24.70 28.11 -24.42
CA SER A 731 -25.20 29.10 -25.40
C SER A 731 -24.20 29.44 -26.50
N THR A 732 -22.90 29.25 -26.24
CA THR A 732 -21.81 29.48 -27.22
C THR A 732 -21.20 28.17 -27.74
N VAL A 733 -21.76 27.02 -27.39
CA VAL A 733 -21.22 25.70 -27.73
C VAL A 733 -21.98 25.12 -28.92
N THR A 734 -21.27 24.88 -30.01
CA THR A 734 -21.75 24.07 -31.14
C THR A 734 -21.08 22.69 -31.07
N LEU A 735 -21.85 21.64 -30.81
CA LEU A 735 -21.37 20.26 -30.88
C LEU A 735 -21.25 19.80 -32.35
N PRO A 736 -20.38 18.83 -32.68
CA PRO A 736 -20.36 18.21 -34.01
C PRO A 736 -21.70 17.58 -34.37
N GLU A 737 -22.17 17.73 -35.61
CA GLU A 737 -23.38 17.05 -36.08
C GLU A 737 -23.17 15.53 -36.11
N LYS A 738 -24.19 14.77 -35.66
CA LYS A 738 -24.14 13.31 -35.66
C LYS A 738 -24.25 12.76 -37.09
N GLY A 739 -23.26 11.99 -37.55
CA GLY A 739 -23.12 11.48 -38.92
C GLY A 739 -22.17 12.26 -39.84
N THR A 740 -21.25 13.07 -39.31
CA THR A 740 -20.17 13.72 -40.09
C THR A 740 -18.82 13.04 -39.95
N ALA A 741 -18.52 12.38 -38.82
CA ALA A 741 -17.20 11.82 -38.54
C ALA A 741 -16.75 10.79 -39.58
N ALA A 742 -17.66 9.92 -40.05
CA ALA A 742 -17.38 8.97 -41.12
C ALA A 742 -17.00 9.68 -42.44
N LYS A 743 -17.65 10.79 -42.79
CA LYS A 743 -17.34 11.57 -43.99
C LYS A 743 -16.01 12.32 -43.84
N GLU A 744 -15.74 12.88 -42.66
CA GLU A 744 -14.44 13.49 -42.34
C GLU A 744 -13.30 12.47 -42.29
N ALA A 745 -13.60 11.19 -42.08
CA ALA A 745 -12.65 10.09 -42.17
C ALA A 745 -12.44 9.63 -43.61
N GLU A 746 -13.52 9.44 -44.39
CA GLU A 746 -13.46 9.18 -45.84
C GLU A 746 -12.66 10.28 -46.57
N GLU A 747 -12.92 11.56 -46.26
CA GLU A 747 -12.16 12.68 -46.81
C GLU A 747 -10.68 12.67 -46.41
N ARG A 748 -10.33 12.20 -45.20
CA ARG A 748 -8.93 12.07 -44.76
C ARG A 748 -8.24 10.89 -45.44
N ALA A 749 -8.92 9.74 -45.53
CA ALA A 749 -8.44 8.57 -46.23
C ALA A 749 -8.22 8.85 -47.73
N ALA A 750 -9.13 9.57 -48.37
CA ALA A 750 -8.98 10.04 -49.76
C ALA A 750 -7.74 10.94 -49.92
N LYS A 751 -7.57 11.95 -49.04
CA LYS A 751 -6.39 12.84 -49.05
C LYS A 751 -5.08 12.08 -48.78
N ARG A 752 -5.11 10.99 -48.01
CA ARG A 752 -3.96 10.10 -47.82
C ARG A 752 -3.63 9.32 -49.10
N ALA A 753 -4.64 8.76 -49.77
CA ALA A 753 -4.47 8.06 -51.05
C ALA A 753 -4.02 8.98 -52.20
N GLU A 754 -4.36 10.27 -52.16
CA GLU A 754 -3.85 11.30 -53.09
C GLU A 754 -2.40 11.74 -52.77
N ALA A 755 -1.93 11.56 -51.52
CA ALA A 755 -0.60 11.96 -51.07
C ALA A 755 0.46 10.84 -51.16
N GLU A 756 0.05 9.59 -51.35
CA GLU A 756 0.94 8.43 -51.40
C GLU A 756 1.53 8.23 -52.82
N PRO A 757 2.86 8.40 -53.03
CA PRO A 757 3.44 8.31 -54.36
C PRO A 757 3.44 6.86 -54.86
N ALA A 758 2.85 6.63 -56.04
CA ALA A 758 2.65 5.31 -56.62
C ALA A 758 3.94 4.46 -56.64
N ALA A 759 3.86 3.27 -56.02
CA ALA A 759 5.00 2.38 -55.86
C ALA A 759 5.59 1.92 -57.23
N PRO A 760 6.92 1.90 -57.40
CA PRO A 760 7.55 1.37 -58.61
C PRO A 760 7.22 -0.11 -58.84
N GLN A 761 6.91 -0.46 -60.08
CA GLN A 761 6.68 -1.86 -60.46
C GLN A 761 7.95 -2.71 -60.28
N PRO A 762 7.83 -3.99 -59.85
CA PRO A 762 8.98 -4.84 -59.61
C PRO A 762 9.68 -5.25 -60.92
N ALA A 763 10.90 -4.76 -61.12
CA ALA A 763 11.78 -5.23 -62.19
C ALA A 763 12.34 -6.63 -61.88
N ALA A 764 12.54 -7.44 -62.92
CA ALA A 764 12.92 -8.85 -62.77
C ALA A 764 14.38 -9.06 -62.32
N GLN A 765 14.65 -10.24 -61.77
CA GLN A 765 15.97 -10.66 -61.28
C GLN A 765 17.00 -10.82 -62.40
N ALA A 766 18.25 -10.44 -62.12
CA ALA A 766 19.44 -10.99 -62.77
C ALA A 766 20.56 -11.09 -61.71
N ALA A 767 21.36 -12.16 -61.75
CA ALA A 767 22.35 -12.46 -60.73
C ALA A 767 23.77 -12.57 -61.32
N THR A 768 24.78 -12.20 -60.53
CA THR A 768 26.10 -12.86 -60.48
C THR A 768 26.91 -12.31 -59.30
N ALA A 769 27.88 -13.09 -58.82
CA ALA A 769 28.87 -12.68 -57.82
C ALA A 769 30.28 -12.79 -58.42
N THR A 770 31.30 -12.20 -57.79
CA THR A 770 32.65 -12.76 -57.48
C THR A 770 33.51 -11.70 -56.75
N GLU A 771 34.63 -12.14 -56.18
CA GLU A 771 35.50 -11.59 -55.13
C GLU A 771 36.21 -10.22 -55.32
N ALA A 772 36.50 -9.59 -54.17
CA ALA A 772 37.79 -9.07 -53.65
C ALA A 772 38.96 -8.73 -54.63
N PRO A 773 39.83 -7.71 -54.36
CA PRO A 773 40.54 -7.53 -53.09
C PRO A 773 40.61 -6.09 -52.54
N ALA A 774 41.47 -5.85 -51.53
CA ALA A 774 41.36 -4.75 -50.57
C ALA A 774 42.58 -3.79 -50.47
N ALA A 775 42.45 -2.82 -49.54
CA ALA A 775 43.44 -1.90 -48.94
C ALA A 775 43.56 -0.48 -49.55
N PRO A 776 43.99 0.55 -48.76
CA PRO A 776 44.15 0.61 -47.29
C PRO A 776 43.32 1.74 -46.62
N GLU A 777 43.24 1.72 -45.28
CA GLU A 777 42.75 2.86 -44.47
C GLU A 777 43.82 3.96 -44.31
N ALA A 778 43.39 5.21 -44.11
CA ALA A 778 44.25 6.33 -43.71
C ALA A 778 43.47 7.35 -42.85
N GLU A 779 44.05 7.75 -41.71
CA GLU A 779 43.42 8.67 -40.75
C GLU A 779 43.55 10.15 -41.14
N ALA A 780 42.51 10.98 -40.90
CA ALA A 780 42.69 12.41 -40.57
C ALA A 780 41.43 13.13 -40.00
N LYS A 781 41.54 13.59 -38.74
CA LYS A 781 41.05 14.89 -38.18
C LYS A 781 39.58 15.36 -38.36
N PRO A 782 38.88 15.70 -37.25
CA PRO A 782 37.65 16.52 -37.28
C PRO A 782 37.86 17.99 -36.86
N ALA A 783 37.29 18.95 -37.61
CA ALA A 783 36.97 20.34 -37.19
C ALA A 783 36.29 21.11 -38.36
N PRO A 784 35.54 22.21 -38.12
CA PRO A 784 34.64 22.50 -37.00
C PRO A 784 33.22 22.95 -37.49
N ALA A 785 32.28 23.16 -36.57
CA ALA A 785 30.97 23.80 -36.85
C ALA A 785 30.68 24.92 -35.84
N ALA A 786 29.92 25.96 -36.21
CA ALA A 786 29.80 27.18 -35.40
C ALA A 786 28.43 27.89 -35.45
N ALA A 787 27.83 28.08 -34.25
CA ALA A 787 26.80 29.06 -33.87
C ALA A 787 25.40 28.92 -34.55
N PRO A 788 24.31 29.40 -33.89
CA PRO A 788 24.10 30.82 -33.57
C PRO A 788 24.12 31.17 -32.05
N LYS A 789 23.68 32.39 -31.70
CA LYS A 789 24.00 33.11 -30.44
C LYS A 789 22.81 33.25 -29.46
N PRO A 790 23.06 33.29 -28.14
CA PRO A 790 22.27 34.06 -27.17
C PRO A 790 22.96 35.39 -26.77
N VAL A 791 22.32 36.19 -25.90
CA VAL A 791 22.67 37.60 -25.61
C VAL A 791 23.37 37.78 -24.25
N LYS A 792 24.14 38.88 -24.08
CA LYS A 792 24.72 39.36 -22.80
C LYS A 792 23.62 39.48 -21.72
N GLY A 793 23.82 39.32 -20.41
CA GLY A 793 24.91 39.61 -19.46
C GLY A 793 24.23 40.07 -18.14
N LEU A 794 24.83 40.31 -16.96
CA LEU A 794 26.20 40.29 -16.43
C LEU A 794 26.29 39.15 -15.36
N GLY A 795 27.41 38.66 -14.82
CA GLY A 795 28.56 39.32 -14.17
C GLY A 795 28.22 39.72 -12.72
N ILE A 796 29.01 39.52 -11.65
CA ILE A 796 30.46 39.27 -11.39
C ILE A 796 30.56 38.73 -9.92
N ALA A 797 31.57 38.02 -9.40
CA ALA A 797 32.57 37.05 -9.91
C ALA A 797 33.37 36.46 -8.70
N GLY A 798 34.16 35.38 -8.93
CA GLY A 798 35.29 34.97 -8.08
C GLY A 798 35.01 33.92 -6.98
N GLY A 799 35.88 32.94 -6.71
CA GLY A 799 37.03 32.50 -7.53
C GLY A 799 38.10 31.68 -6.78
N ALA A 800 38.54 30.55 -7.38
CA ALA A 800 39.76 29.78 -7.05
C ALA A 800 39.79 29.08 -5.64
N LYS A 801 40.58 28.02 -5.38
CA LYS A 801 41.33 27.06 -6.24
C LYS A 801 41.50 25.72 -5.48
N ARG A 802 41.69 24.61 -6.19
CA ARG A 802 42.17 23.32 -5.66
C ARG A 802 43.40 22.84 -6.45
N PRO A 803 44.49 22.39 -5.81
CA PRO A 803 45.29 21.24 -6.27
C PRO A 803 44.59 19.93 -5.82
N GLY A 804 44.82 18.72 -6.35
CA GLY A 804 45.89 18.21 -7.22
C GLY A 804 46.99 17.51 -6.40
N ALA A 805 47.53 16.34 -6.74
CA ALA A 805 47.15 15.21 -7.60
C ALA A 805 48.27 14.13 -7.49
N LYS A 806 47.99 12.82 -7.59
CA LYS A 806 48.97 11.83 -8.12
C LYS A 806 48.38 10.44 -8.44
N LYS A 807 49.13 9.65 -9.23
CA LYS A 807 48.82 8.31 -9.78
C LYS A 807 49.85 7.26 -9.35
N THR A 808 49.39 6.02 -9.23
CA THR A 808 50.04 4.73 -9.60
C THR A 808 48.87 3.73 -9.82
N ALA A 809 48.70 2.93 -10.88
CA ALA A 809 49.61 2.16 -11.77
C ALA A 809 50.23 0.93 -11.07
N ALA A 810 50.13 -0.31 -11.59
CA ALA A 810 49.41 -0.85 -12.77
C ALA A 810 49.27 -2.41 -12.72
N ALA A 811 48.69 -2.98 -13.79
CA ALA A 811 48.75 -4.39 -14.26
C ALA A 811 47.82 -5.46 -13.61
N ALA A 812 47.31 -6.48 -14.33
CA ALA A 812 47.12 -6.68 -15.80
C ALA A 812 46.23 -7.92 -16.10
N ALA A 813 45.57 -7.93 -17.28
CA ALA A 813 45.08 -9.09 -18.07
C ALA A 813 44.10 -10.11 -17.43
N ASP A 814 43.31 -10.93 -18.14
CA ASP A 814 43.01 -11.11 -19.59
C ASP A 814 41.52 -10.73 -19.89
N GLY A 815 41.01 -10.66 -21.14
CA GLY A 815 40.49 -11.77 -21.96
C GLY A 815 39.01 -12.12 -21.62
N GLU A 816 38.01 -12.16 -22.50
CA GLU A 816 37.94 -12.08 -23.98
C GLU A 816 36.59 -11.41 -24.43
N LYS A 817 36.27 -11.35 -25.74
CA LYS A 817 35.07 -10.68 -26.31
C LYS A 817 34.01 -11.66 -26.85
N THR A 818 32.84 -11.08 -27.18
CA THR A 818 31.71 -11.54 -28.03
C THR A 818 30.54 -12.18 -27.27
N GLY A 819 29.27 -12.04 -27.68
CA GLY A 819 28.62 -11.20 -28.72
C GLY A 819 27.37 -10.50 -28.13
N GLY A 820 26.53 -9.74 -28.85
CA GLY A 820 26.32 -9.69 -30.30
C GLY A 820 24.85 -10.06 -30.61
N ALA A 821 23.90 -9.16 -30.35
CA ALA A 821 22.46 -9.45 -30.45
C ALA A 821 21.92 -9.38 -31.90
N PRO A 822 20.98 -10.27 -32.29
CA PRO A 822 20.14 -10.11 -33.48
C PRO A 822 18.80 -9.43 -33.15
N ALA A 823 18.23 -8.73 -34.14
CA ALA A 823 16.89 -8.11 -34.03
C ALA A 823 15.77 -9.04 -34.55
N ALA A 824 14.53 -8.70 -34.22
CA ALA A 824 13.34 -9.50 -34.52
C ALA A 824 13.01 -9.66 -36.03
N LYS A 825 12.25 -10.72 -36.34
CA LYS A 825 11.42 -10.85 -37.55
C LYS A 825 10.03 -11.35 -37.16
N GLY A 826 9.01 -10.84 -37.85
CA GLY A 826 7.61 -10.97 -37.45
C GLY A 826 6.96 -12.34 -37.72
N LEU A 827 5.74 -12.47 -37.22
CA LEU A 827 4.89 -13.67 -37.28
C LEU A 827 4.39 -13.97 -38.70
N SER A 828 4.16 -15.26 -38.98
CA SER A 828 3.29 -15.72 -40.05
C SER A 828 2.56 -17.00 -39.60
N ILE A 829 1.27 -16.90 -39.32
CA ILE A 829 0.47 -18.04 -38.86
C ILE A 829 0.07 -18.93 -40.04
N ALA A 830 0.35 -20.22 -39.95
CA ALA A 830 -0.21 -21.25 -40.83
C ALA A 830 -0.71 -22.43 -39.97
N ALA A 831 -1.97 -22.83 -40.14
CA ALA A 831 -2.59 -23.88 -39.35
C ALA A 831 -2.27 -25.29 -39.88
N GLY A 832 -2.08 -26.28 -39.00
CA GLY A 832 -2.09 -27.69 -39.42
C GLY A 832 -1.22 -28.67 -38.61
N ALA A 833 -1.77 -29.17 -37.50
CA ALA A 833 -1.57 -30.50 -36.91
C ALA A 833 -0.19 -31.23 -37.03
N LYS A 834 0.45 -31.48 -35.87
CA LYS A 834 0.59 -32.84 -35.29
C LYS A 834 1.31 -32.84 -33.93
N ARG A 835 0.82 -33.67 -32.99
CA ARG A 835 1.62 -34.19 -31.87
C ARG A 835 2.53 -35.33 -32.35
N PRO A 836 3.79 -35.37 -31.90
CA PRO A 836 4.53 -36.60 -31.65
C PRO A 836 4.73 -36.79 -30.13
N GLY A 837 4.37 -37.95 -29.59
CA GLY A 837 4.58 -38.25 -28.16
C GLY A 837 5.93 -38.92 -27.89
N ALA A 838 6.46 -38.76 -26.68
CA ALA A 838 7.59 -39.54 -26.20
C ALA A 838 7.21 -41.01 -25.95
N LYS A 839 8.12 -41.96 -26.24
CA LYS A 839 8.47 -43.12 -25.39
C LYS A 839 9.38 -44.15 -26.06
N LYS A 840 10.36 -44.62 -25.30
CA LYS A 840 10.80 -46.02 -25.09
C LYS A 840 11.78 -45.99 -23.89
N THR A 841 11.92 -47.02 -23.07
CA THR A 841 11.64 -48.46 -23.27
C THR A 841 10.50 -49.04 -22.39
N ALA A 842 10.22 -50.34 -22.58
CA ALA A 842 9.19 -51.16 -21.93
C ALA A 842 9.86 -52.52 -21.51
N PRO A 843 9.27 -53.75 -21.49
CA PRO A 843 7.89 -54.24 -21.74
C PRO A 843 7.13 -54.45 -20.40
N ALA A 844 6.07 -55.26 -20.19
CA ALA A 844 5.26 -56.20 -21.00
C ALA A 844 3.82 -56.22 -20.42
N GLY A 845 2.78 -56.83 -21.03
CA GLY A 845 2.65 -57.49 -22.33
C GLY A 845 1.27 -58.17 -22.48
N GLN A 846 1.05 -58.84 -23.62
CA GLN A 846 -0.21 -59.52 -24.05
C GLN A 846 -1.42 -58.61 -24.33
N ALA A 847 -2.32 -59.14 -25.16
CA ALA A 847 -3.51 -58.49 -25.73
C ALA A 847 -4.56 -59.57 -26.05
N ASP A 848 -5.80 -59.17 -26.34
CA ASP A 848 -6.61 -59.85 -27.36
C ASP A 848 -7.59 -58.87 -28.04
N SER A 849 -8.46 -59.36 -28.93
CA SER A 849 -8.75 -58.67 -30.19
C SER A 849 -10.20 -58.73 -30.72
N GLY A 850 -10.53 -57.76 -31.59
CA GLY A 850 -11.69 -57.75 -32.51
C GLY A 850 -13.01 -57.16 -31.99
N THR A 851 -13.98 -56.75 -32.82
CA THR A 851 -13.97 -56.36 -34.26
C THR A 851 -15.32 -55.76 -34.66
N ALA A 852 -15.34 -54.70 -35.50
CA ALA A 852 -16.50 -54.20 -36.29
C ALA A 852 -17.74 -53.69 -35.49
N GLU A 853 -18.68 -52.86 -36.00
CA GLU A 853 -18.69 -51.96 -37.17
C GLU A 853 -19.61 -50.73 -36.93
N THR A 854 -19.82 -49.88 -37.94
CA THR A 854 -20.43 -48.53 -37.89
C THR A 854 -21.93 -48.42 -37.54
N GLU A 855 -22.31 -47.33 -36.86
CA GLU A 855 -23.63 -46.69 -37.02
C GLU A 855 -23.54 -45.15 -36.83
N THR A 856 -24.57 -44.39 -37.22
CA THR A 856 -24.54 -42.90 -37.34
C THR A 856 -25.11 -42.15 -36.11
N PRO A 857 -24.71 -40.88 -35.87
CA PRO A 857 -25.00 -40.17 -34.62
C PRO A 857 -26.39 -39.54 -34.54
N LYS A 858 -26.87 -39.36 -33.30
CA LYS A 858 -28.09 -38.63 -32.92
C LYS A 858 -27.76 -37.67 -31.75
N PRO A 859 -28.30 -36.44 -31.70
CA PRO A 859 -27.73 -35.37 -30.86
C PRO A 859 -28.06 -35.44 -29.36
N GLU A 860 -27.24 -34.71 -28.58
CA GLU A 860 -27.30 -34.56 -27.12
C GLU A 860 -28.37 -33.53 -26.65
N PRO A 861 -28.82 -33.58 -25.37
CA PRO A 861 -29.89 -32.73 -24.84
C PRO A 861 -29.41 -31.38 -24.25
N GLU A 862 -30.37 -30.45 -24.11
CA GLU A 862 -30.16 -29.07 -23.63
C GLU A 862 -29.93 -28.93 -22.11
N VAL A 863 -29.28 -27.83 -21.71
CA VAL A 863 -29.22 -27.35 -20.31
C VAL A 863 -29.88 -25.97 -20.21
N LYS A 864 -30.77 -25.79 -19.23
CA LYS A 864 -31.61 -24.57 -19.09
C LYS A 864 -30.83 -23.35 -18.63
N GLY A 865 -30.89 -22.26 -19.39
CA GLY A 865 -30.51 -20.92 -18.94
C GLY A 865 -31.63 -20.20 -18.18
N LEU A 866 -31.26 -19.31 -17.24
CA LEU A 866 -32.18 -18.38 -16.60
C LEU A 866 -32.41 -17.17 -17.51
N GLY A 867 -33.67 -16.92 -17.89
CA GLY A 867 -34.05 -15.81 -18.77
C GLY A 867 -34.47 -14.55 -18.01
N ILE A 868 -33.92 -13.40 -18.40
CA ILE A 868 -34.46 -12.07 -18.07
C ILE A 868 -34.93 -11.45 -19.39
N ALA A 869 -36.23 -11.18 -19.52
CA ALA A 869 -36.84 -10.72 -20.76
C ALA A 869 -36.88 -9.18 -20.84
N ALA A 870 -36.25 -8.61 -21.86
CA ALA A 870 -36.46 -7.21 -22.24
C ALA A 870 -37.77 -7.05 -23.03
N GLY A 871 -38.55 -6.00 -22.74
CA GLY A 871 -39.87 -5.81 -23.33
C GLY A 871 -40.39 -4.37 -23.26
N ALA A 872 -39.79 -3.47 -24.05
CA ALA A 872 -40.16 -2.06 -24.06
C ALA A 872 -41.50 -1.78 -24.77
N ARG A 873 -42.31 -0.85 -24.23
CA ARG A 873 -43.40 -0.18 -24.95
C ARG A 873 -43.44 1.31 -24.61
N ARG A 874 -43.44 2.16 -25.66
CA ARG A 874 -43.81 3.58 -25.56
C ARG A 874 -45.32 3.73 -25.34
N PRO A 875 -45.76 4.84 -24.71
CA PRO A 875 -46.71 5.71 -25.41
C PRO A 875 -46.31 7.21 -25.32
N GLY A 876 -46.96 8.04 -26.16
CA GLY A 876 -46.66 9.47 -26.29
C GLY A 876 -47.82 10.40 -25.89
N ALA A 877 -47.46 11.63 -25.58
CA ALA A 877 -48.27 12.75 -25.10
C ALA A 877 -49.63 13.04 -25.80
N ARG A 878 -50.61 13.56 -25.02
CA ARG A 878 -50.95 15.02 -24.99
C ARG A 878 -52.17 15.37 -24.09
N LYS A 879 -52.14 16.59 -23.53
CA LYS A 879 -53.25 17.39 -22.93
C LYS A 879 -53.95 16.80 -21.68
N ALA A 880 -54.56 17.58 -20.78
CA ALA A 880 -54.45 18.98 -20.35
C ALA A 880 -55.43 19.21 -19.16
N THR A 881 -55.22 20.25 -18.33
CA THR A 881 -56.21 20.86 -17.38
C THR A 881 -56.78 19.97 -16.25
N SER A 882 -57.12 20.47 -15.04
CA SER A 882 -56.89 21.79 -14.39
C SER A 882 -57.34 21.78 -12.93
N LYS A 883 -56.68 22.59 -12.06
CA LYS A 883 -57.16 23.14 -10.76
C LYS A 883 -57.48 22.09 -9.64
N ALA A 884 -56.89 22.23 -8.46
CA ALA A 884 -57.37 22.99 -7.28
C ALA A 884 -58.51 22.24 -6.52
N ASP A 885 -58.64 22.30 -5.19
CA ASP A 885 -58.33 23.43 -4.30
C ASP A 885 -57.81 23.02 -2.89
N THR A 886 -57.67 24.04 -2.04
CA THR A 886 -57.47 24.11 -0.57
C THR A 886 -58.01 22.92 0.29
N ALA A 887 -57.55 22.66 1.52
CA ALA A 887 -57.13 23.62 2.56
C ALA A 887 -56.15 23.09 3.64
N ARG A 888 -55.80 23.98 4.58
CA ARG A 888 -54.96 23.79 5.79
C ARG A 888 -55.84 23.51 7.04
N ALA A 889 -55.15 23.33 8.19
CA ALA A 889 -55.64 23.48 9.58
C ALA A 889 -56.28 22.21 10.21
N ASP A 890 -56.06 21.88 11.49
CA ASP A 890 -55.06 22.43 12.44
C ASP A 890 -54.71 21.49 13.64
N THR A 891 -53.79 21.97 14.48
CA THR A 891 -53.46 21.60 15.89
C THR A 891 -54.60 21.05 16.78
N ALA A 892 -54.38 20.35 17.92
CA ALA A 892 -53.24 19.63 18.56
C ALA A 892 -53.72 18.95 19.88
N LYS A 893 -52.84 18.19 20.58
CA LYS A 893 -52.76 17.89 22.07
C LYS A 893 -54.04 17.45 22.86
N ALA A 894 -53.99 16.69 23.97
CA ALA A 894 -53.01 15.82 24.64
C ALA A 894 -53.70 15.12 25.86
N ASP A 895 -52.95 14.40 26.69
CA ASP A 895 -53.23 14.05 28.11
C ASP A 895 -54.36 13.02 28.43
N THR A 896 -54.39 12.21 29.52
CA THR A 896 -53.37 11.58 30.42
C THR A 896 -54.06 10.54 31.34
N ALA A 897 -53.35 9.47 31.77
CA ALA A 897 -53.66 8.59 32.94
C ALA A 897 -54.99 7.77 32.90
N ASP A 898 -55.26 6.69 33.64
CA ASP A 898 -54.52 5.79 34.57
C ASP A 898 -55.26 4.39 34.53
N THR A 899 -55.00 3.28 35.26
CA THR A 899 -54.21 2.93 36.47
C THR A 899 -53.74 1.44 36.40
N ALA A 900 -53.11 0.90 37.47
CA ALA A 900 -52.53 -0.46 37.52
C ALA A 900 -53.29 -1.49 38.40
N ALA A 901 -53.09 -2.81 38.18
CA ALA A 901 -52.94 -3.85 39.23
C ALA A 901 -52.64 -5.29 38.72
N ALA A 902 -51.90 -6.05 39.54
CA ALA A 902 -51.88 -7.52 39.74
C ALA A 902 -51.24 -8.49 38.70
N GLU A 903 -50.64 -9.57 39.24
CA GLU A 903 -49.95 -10.67 38.55
C GLU A 903 -50.70 -12.02 38.76
N THR A 904 -50.66 -12.98 37.81
CA THR A 904 -50.39 -14.41 38.12
C THR A 904 -50.18 -15.32 36.88
N GLN A 905 -49.02 -15.97 36.83
CA GLN A 905 -48.69 -17.34 36.36
C GLN A 905 -49.21 -17.96 35.03
N ALA A 906 -48.22 -18.29 34.15
CA ALA A 906 -48.06 -19.53 33.36
C ALA A 906 -49.02 -19.88 32.18
N PRO A 907 -48.66 -20.82 31.28
CA PRO A 907 -47.35 -21.30 30.79
C PRO A 907 -47.17 -21.08 29.25
N ALA A 908 -46.13 -21.66 28.62
CA ALA A 908 -45.77 -21.45 27.20
C ALA A 908 -46.02 -22.69 26.27
N GLN A 909 -45.77 -22.51 24.95
CA GLN A 909 -45.94 -23.44 23.79
C GLN A 909 -47.35 -23.45 23.14
N PRO A 910 -47.52 -23.75 21.83
CA PRO A 910 -46.55 -23.80 20.71
C PRO A 910 -47.00 -23.03 19.42
N GLU A 911 -46.14 -22.99 18.39
CA GLU A 911 -46.53 -22.77 16.98
C GLU A 911 -45.90 -23.86 16.04
N PRO A 912 -46.40 -24.09 14.81
CA PRO A 912 -46.50 -25.47 14.26
C PRO A 912 -45.52 -25.90 13.14
N GLU A 913 -45.54 -27.21 12.83
CA GLU A 913 -44.75 -27.89 11.77
C GLU A 913 -45.11 -27.53 10.31
N VAL A 914 -44.14 -27.72 9.39
CA VAL A 914 -44.40 -28.21 8.03
C VAL A 914 -43.35 -29.28 7.62
N LYS A 915 -43.78 -30.33 6.91
CA LYS A 915 -42.96 -31.48 6.41
C LYS A 915 -42.53 -31.22 4.94
N GLY A 916 -41.48 -31.81 4.35
CA GLY A 916 -40.52 -32.83 4.80
C GLY A 916 -40.58 -34.12 3.96
N LEU A 917 -39.54 -34.43 3.15
CA LEU A 917 -39.23 -35.69 2.42
C LEU A 917 -37.98 -35.46 1.51
N ALA A 918 -37.11 -36.40 1.10
CA ALA A 918 -36.48 -37.57 1.75
C ALA A 918 -35.39 -38.17 0.83
N ILE A 919 -34.27 -38.67 1.37
CA ILE A 919 -33.27 -39.53 0.68
C ILE A 919 -32.77 -40.64 1.65
N ALA A 920 -32.41 -41.81 1.12
CA ALA A 920 -32.03 -43.03 1.88
C ALA A 920 -30.51 -43.37 1.80
N PRO A 921 -29.95 -44.20 2.72
CA PRO A 921 -28.50 -44.43 2.85
C PRO A 921 -27.95 -45.65 2.09
N GLY A 922 -26.64 -45.66 1.77
CA GLY A 922 -25.97 -46.77 1.06
C GLY A 922 -24.46 -46.93 1.35
N ALA A 923 -24.10 -47.98 2.12
CA ALA A 923 -22.76 -48.41 2.57
C ALA A 923 -21.60 -48.41 1.52
N ARG A 924 -20.31 -48.29 1.91
CA ARG A 924 -19.49 -49.34 2.56
C ARG A 924 -18.10 -48.85 3.03
N ARG A 925 -17.47 -49.59 3.97
CA ARG A 925 -16.04 -49.58 4.32
C ARG A 925 -15.34 -50.87 3.82
N PRO A 926 -14.04 -50.81 3.48
CA PRO A 926 -13.05 -51.85 3.81
C PRO A 926 -12.24 -51.45 5.05
N GLY A 927 -11.49 -52.38 5.63
CA GLY A 927 -10.55 -52.11 6.73
C GLY A 927 -9.80 -53.36 7.19
N ALA A 928 -8.91 -53.22 8.15
CA ALA A 928 -8.20 -54.32 8.81
C ALA A 928 -8.32 -54.22 10.35
N LYS A 929 -8.09 -55.33 11.08
CA LYS A 929 -8.36 -55.46 12.52
C LYS A 929 -7.19 -56.12 13.28
N LYS A 930 -7.13 -55.82 14.59
CA LYS A 930 -6.56 -56.56 15.76
C LYS A 930 -5.48 -55.75 16.50
N ALA A 931 -5.30 -55.87 17.82
CA ALA A 931 -6.10 -56.47 18.91
C ALA A 931 -5.65 -55.87 20.28
N PRO A 932 -6.43 -55.98 21.37
CA PRO A 932 -6.14 -55.28 22.63
C PRO A 932 -5.29 -56.08 23.64
N ALA A 933 -4.50 -55.39 24.48
CA ALA A 933 -3.86 -55.96 25.67
C ALA A 933 -3.51 -54.90 26.75
N THR A 934 -4.15 -54.99 27.92
CA THR A 934 -3.74 -54.62 29.31
C THR A 934 -3.00 -53.29 29.68
N PRO A 935 -3.20 -52.75 30.91
CA PRO A 935 -2.76 -51.39 31.30
C PRO A 935 -1.54 -51.30 32.26
N ALA A 936 -1.20 -50.04 32.62
CA ALA A 936 -0.30 -49.57 33.70
C ALA A 936 1.22 -49.57 33.41
N PRO A 937 2.05 -48.74 34.11
CA PRO A 937 1.74 -47.81 35.21
C PRO A 937 2.04 -46.32 34.91
N ALA A 938 1.69 -45.43 35.85
CA ALA A 938 1.98 -44.00 35.78
C ALA A 938 3.32 -43.62 36.48
N PRO A 939 4.08 -42.62 35.99
CA PRO A 939 5.14 -41.94 36.74
C PRO A 939 4.58 -40.85 37.69
N ALA A 940 5.35 -40.47 38.71
CA ALA A 940 4.91 -39.56 39.78
C ALA A 940 5.34 -38.09 39.59
N GLU A 941 4.59 -37.17 40.20
CA GLU A 941 4.94 -35.75 40.35
C GLU A 941 6.03 -35.53 41.43
N PRO A 942 6.97 -34.59 41.22
CA PRO A 942 7.72 -33.94 42.30
C PRO A 942 6.90 -32.78 42.91
N ALA A 943 6.82 -32.70 44.23
CA ALA A 943 5.94 -31.76 44.94
C ALA A 943 6.38 -30.28 44.91
N ALA A 944 5.40 -29.37 44.87
CA ALA A 944 5.59 -27.95 45.17
C ALA A 944 5.55 -27.67 46.70
N PRO A 945 6.33 -26.70 47.21
CA PRO A 945 6.31 -26.33 48.64
C PRO A 945 5.06 -25.52 49.02
N LYS A 946 4.61 -25.71 50.27
CA LYS A 946 3.35 -25.14 50.80
C LYS A 946 3.45 -23.64 51.12
N GLN A 947 2.34 -22.92 50.92
CA GLN A 947 2.01 -21.74 51.73
C GLN A 947 1.34 -22.19 53.06
N PRO A 948 1.50 -21.45 54.17
CA PRO A 948 0.69 -21.60 55.38
C PRO A 948 -0.66 -20.86 55.24
N GLU A 949 -1.67 -21.32 55.98
CA GLU A 949 -3.05 -20.85 55.87
C GLU A 949 -3.42 -19.71 56.84
N ALA A 950 -4.44 -18.94 56.41
CA ALA A 950 -5.54 -18.33 57.16
C ALA A 950 -5.36 -17.72 58.57
N SER A 951 -5.99 -16.56 58.74
CA SER A 951 -6.69 -16.20 59.99
C SER A 951 -7.95 -15.40 59.65
N ASP A 952 -9.14 -15.96 59.92
CA ASP A 952 -10.42 -15.30 59.65
C ASP A 952 -10.71 -14.12 60.58
N THR A 953 -11.52 -13.16 60.12
CA THR A 953 -12.49 -12.48 60.99
C THR A 953 -13.64 -11.92 60.17
N ALA A 954 -14.88 -12.03 60.67
CA ALA A 954 -16.09 -11.78 59.88
C ALA A 954 -16.63 -10.33 60.00
N GLY A 955 -17.29 -9.88 58.93
CA GLY A 955 -18.14 -8.69 58.85
C GLY A 955 -19.30 -8.95 57.88
N GLN A 956 -20.48 -8.38 58.12
CA GLN A 956 -21.74 -8.79 57.47
C GLN A 956 -22.27 -7.78 56.43
N ALA A 957 -23.33 -8.21 55.72
CA ALA A 957 -24.15 -7.48 54.73
C ALA A 957 -23.50 -7.27 53.32
N GLU A 958 -24.24 -7.33 52.20
CA GLU A 958 -25.69 -7.62 52.00
C GLU A 958 -25.94 -8.37 50.66
N GLN A 959 -27.21 -8.66 50.31
CA GLN A 959 -27.58 -9.62 49.26
C GLN A 959 -28.05 -9.01 47.90
N ALA A 960 -27.84 -9.81 46.85
CA ALA A 960 -28.64 -9.92 45.61
C ALA A 960 -28.53 -8.81 44.53
N GLY A 961 -28.96 -9.16 43.30
CA GLY A 961 -28.84 -8.36 42.08
C GLY A 961 -27.90 -9.01 41.03
N SER A 962 -28.11 -10.27 40.64
CA SER A 962 -28.79 -10.67 39.39
C SER A 962 -28.15 -10.12 38.09
N ALA A 963 -27.75 -11.01 37.19
CA ALA A 963 -27.07 -10.66 35.95
C ALA A 963 -27.98 -9.98 34.92
N GLU A 964 -27.41 -9.05 34.15
CA GLU A 964 -28.03 -8.36 33.02
C GLU A 964 -27.04 -8.35 31.85
N GLU A 965 -27.54 -8.50 30.61
CA GLU A 965 -26.68 -8.62 29.43
C GLU A 965 -25.97 -7.31 29.10
N LYS A 966 -24.66 -7.37 28.81
CA LYS A 966 -23.89 -6.18 28.41
C LYS A 966 -24.10 -5.89 26.92
N PRO A 967 -24.73 -4.76 26.53
CA PRO A 967 -24.78 -4.36 25.13
C PRO A 967 -23.37 -4.06 24.61
N GLN A 968 -23.12 -4.35 23.34
CA GLN A 968 -21.83 -4.06 22.70
C GLN A 968 -21.57 -2.54 22.66
N PRO A 969 -20.36 -2.06 22.99
CA PRO A 969 -20.06 -0.64 22.94
C PRO A 969 -19.96 -0.15 21.48
N PRO A 970 -20.58 0.99 21.12
CA PRO A 970 -20.52 1.49 19.75
C PRO A 970 -19.11 1.91 19.36
N VAL A 971 -18.72 1.59 18.11
CA VAL A 971 -17.38 1.85 17.56
C VAL A 971 -17.16 3.36 17.37
N LYS A 972 -16.70 4.03 18.42
CA LYS A 972 -16.29 5.44 18.35
C LYS A 972 -15.01 5.59 17.56
N GLY A 973 -15.15 6.00 16.29
CA GLY A 973 -14.06 6.56 15.49
C GLY A 973 -13.36 7.72 16.22
N LEU A 974 -12.09 7.95 15.85
CA LEU A 974 -11.15 8.89 16.47
C LEU A 974 -11.81 10.17 17.02
N GLY A 975 -11.78 10.32 18.35
CA GLY A 975 -12.51 11.35 19.08
C GLY A 975 -12.09 12.79 18.76
N ILE A 976 -12.73 13.40 17.78
CA ILE A 976 -12.89 14.85 17.68
C ILE A 976 -14.27 15.17 18.27
N ALA A 977 -14.30 15.89 19.40
CA ALA A 977 -15.57 16.30 20.00
C ALA A 977 -16.31 17.29 19.07
N LYS A 978 -17.64 17.11 18.90
CA LYS A 978 -18.50 18.06 18.19
C LYS A 978 -18.32 19.45 18.82
N GLY A 979 -17.76 20.40 18.07
CA GLY A 979 -17.51 21.78 18.52
C GLY A 979 -16.03 22.22 18.53
N ALA A 980 -15.06 21.32 18.38
CA ALA A 980 -13.64 21.70 18.34
C ALA A 980 -13.27 22.47 17.05
N ARG A 981 -13.00 23.78 17.16
CA ARG A 981 -12.51 24.60 16.03
C ARG A 981 -11.13 24.10 15.53
N PRO A 982 -10.93 23.91 14.21
CA PRO A 982 -9.62 23.55 13.68
C PRO A 982 -8.62 24.71 13.81
N PRO A 983 -7.34 24.44 14.12
CA PRO A 983 -6.33 25.48 14.34
C PRO A 983 -5.88 26.12 13.01
N GLY A 984 -6.43 27.30 12.72
CA GLY A 984 -5.83 28.40 11.96
C GLY A 984 -5.06 28.09 10.67
N LYS A 985 -5.66 28.39 9.51
CA LYS A 985 -4.92 28.64 8.26
C LYS A 985 -3.79 29.65 8.52
N LYS A 986 -2.56 29.29 8.13
CA LYS A 986 -1.58 30.29 7.68
C LYS A 986 -1.51 30.22 6.15
N ARG A 987 -1.20 31.37 5.55
CA ARG A 987 -1.02 31.53 4.10
C ARG A 987 0.34 30.96 3.67
#